data_AF-A0A0E4CVN4-F1
#
_entry.id   AF-A0A0E4CVN4-F1
#
_cell.length_a   1.000
_cell.length_b   1.000
_cell.length_c   1.000
_cell.angle_alpha   90.00
_cell.angle_beta   90.00
_cell.angle_gamma   90.00
#
_symmetry.space_group_name_H-M   'P 1'
#
loop_
_entity.id
_entity.type
_entity.pdbx_description
1 polymer ?
#
loop_
_entity_poly.entity_id
_entity_poly.type
_entity_poly.pdbx_seq_one_letter_code
_entity_poly.pdbx_strand_id
1 'polypeptide(L)'
;MMPDVTRNEPGFTGPPIPFTAEEEDSITSSSTLPELLNKFLSSTNLPVPNLEEIPEIDLQNIRLEGTQNPAFDDDTLNGLQVAAESLSVVTLGQQDHDVTLDVSLHTRTSPDTLQKVWEGLLKGSVSFGTAQLQIEYDLMNPKRLYGKWKVVPGEEMTFQDIPEALGILHNIPIEAMQLDLRFSSISFELQLDNGHFFLSARSAALGDAFFAATNAADTWNFVFGILIPPDKISGSLDQMVGSLISQIGIREACCIFSTMEDEVFVLPKLPELPDSTQPSFQFMESQPCSIERGIIFCAEILLSEADNPLLKIIHSATGQDRLLLQTPLSPPLTGQRFNARFPEPITLKAGPASLILKQPELHLNLDPLLVQLEGLMDVPLGAEILLCTATMEIGETQAQCSVRVNNMEENGQPRSLPSPLGLPGLHLDEIEVDLGWTFTPPAFLLGLNGTFHIQEQPAGVNAFGITVALTGPLISPQLFYGYLEQLDLETFYAAVTGKPLSGIPDFLKKLAAKQVFMYWSQISKELPDGTLVSQGIGFNGFIDLFGFRTHASFMLSRGGIQGSAQAAPFRLGKGLAIGGNGEGISLKEYFVDGSWITLKKEPEEAYDMRTVPYIEPGGAVFRFNTVASPYLYASARISFLDLLEQEAEIEISDQGFRFELETGIGELINSKWSCQLTDQATFRAKAEFTLDLDIKVGPIKMLGTDLGTYGLDIEFNAQAEISGSLTEWTLSVSGKFMFEGIEMSLPPFSLTADADVLTHLPSRLADKIADFVKNNFQFPSASDVLQKAAEAVNHALEQAGENAKALIDHASAEAAKIAEEAEKMIQTIGAGVAGVNEQAAKLSEETGQIIANGAQMVTKIADDAKAKAEELKMQVEDFPNKAEKEIKDILNHADEEVNRLAQEGEAVLKHAGEQAGKLLEDAGIEKKRLQDEADRLAGDILKSAEELAAKLEEEAAKVWKSIEDWAKEEAEKIKNFGKSPGHEIGKVFKKRKLI
;
A
#
# COMPACT_ATOMS: atom_id res chain seq x y z
N MET A 1 98.33 -4.31 42.41
CA MET A 1 98.46 -5.72 42.01
C MET A 1 97.84 -5.84 40.64
N MET A 2 98.71 -5.90 39.63
CA MET A 2 98.38 -6.29 38.25
C MET A 2 98.21 -7.81 38.19
N PRO A 3 97.47 -8.35 37.20
CA PRO A 3 97.80 -9.62 36.60
C PRO A 3 98.60 -9.40 35.30
N ASP A 4 99.62 -10.24 35.15
CA ASP A 4 100.74 -10.15 34.24
C ASP A 4 100.41 -10.35 32.75
N VAL A 5 101.29 -9.72 31.97
CA VAL A 5 101.47 -9.81 30.52
C VAL A 5 102.01 -11.21 30.16
N THR A 6 101.30 -11.95 29.32
CA THR A 6 101.89 -13.06 28.57
C THR A 6 102.36 -12.59 27.19
N ARG A 7 103.68 -12.64 27.01
CA ARG A 7 104.40 -12.51 25.74
C ARG A 7 103.97 -13.62 24.78
N ASN A 8 103.50 -13.26 23.60
CA ASN A 8 103.55 -14.15 22.44
C ASN A 8 104.91 -13.97 21.75
N GLU A 9 105.71 -15.03 21.77
CA GLU A 9 106.89 -15.18 20.93
C GLU A 9 106.48 -15.33 19.45
N PRO A 10 107.32 -14.92 18.49
CA PRO A 10 107.04 -15.07 17.07
C PRO A 10 107.22 -16.53 16.65
N GLY A 11 106.11 -17.20 16.37
CA GLY A 11 106.10 -18.52 15.74
C GLY A 11 106.63 -18.45 14.31
N PHE A 12 107.55 -19.36 14.01
CA PHE A 12 108.24 -19.61 12.76
C PHE A 12 107.38 -19.51 11.49
N THR A 13 107.81 -18.71 10.52
CA THR A 13 107.43 -18.82 9.10
C THR A 13 108.33 -19.85 8.41
N GLY A 14 107.93 -21.12 8.45
CA GLY A 14 108.44 -22.13 7.50
C GLY A 14 107.74 -22.00 6.14
N PRO A 15 108.40 -22.30 5.01
CA PRO A 15 107.73 -22.34 3.72
C PRO A 15 106.64 -23.44 3.73
N PRO A 16 105.53 -23.27 2.98
CA PRO A 16 104.52 -24.31 2.87
C PRO A 16 105.14 -25.59 2.31
N ILE A 17 104.89 -26.72 2.98
CA ILE A 17 105.22 -28.04 2.46
C ILE A 17 104.17 -28.37 1.40
N PRO A 18 104.54 -28.76 0.17
CA PRO A 18 103.59 -29.00 -0.90
C PRO A 18 102.71 -30.20 -0.60
N PHE A 19 101.43 -30.11 -0.98
CA PHE A 19 100.57 -31.28 -1.12
C PHE A 19 101.20 -32.25 -2.13
N THR A 20 100.91 -33.55 -2.01
CA THR A 20 101.31 -34.51 -3.04
C THR A 20 100.64 -34.14 -4.37
N ALA A 21 101.45 -33.95 -5.41
CA ALA A 21 101.08 -33.40 -6.73
C ALA A 21 99.91 -34.10 -7.48
N GLU A 22 99.41 -35.24 -7.01
CA GLU A 22 98.29 -35.94 -7.66
C GLU A 22 96.90 -35.37 -7.28
N GLU A 23 96.75 -34.66 -6.15
CA GLU A 23 95.48 -34.03 -5.75
C GLU A 23 95.38 -32.55 -6.19
N GLU A 24 96.51 -31.82 -6.22
CA GLU A 24 96.59 -30.40 -6.64
C GLU A 24 96.17 -30.17 -8.10
N ASP A 25 96.50 -31.09 -9.02
CA ASP A 25 96.20 -30.94 -10.47
C ASP A 25 94.72 -31.16 -10.83
N SER A 26 93.93 -31.79 -9.96
CA SER A 26 92.54 -32.16 -10.30
C SER A 26 91.56 -30.99 -10.14
N ILE A 27 91.59 -30.27 -9.01
CA ILE A 27 90.63 -29.19 -8.70
C ILE A 27 91.04 -27.88 -9.39
N THR A 28 92.34 -27.55 -9.38
CA THR A 28 92.87 -26.28 -9.92
C THR A 28 92.86 -26.20 -11.45
N SER A 29 92.70 -27.34 -12.14
CA SER A 29 92.55 -27.41 -13.60
C SER A 29 91.12 -27.11 -14.10
N SER A 30 90.17 -26.85 -13.19
CA SER A 30 88.80 -26.53 -13.59
C SER A 30 88.74 -25.21 -14.34
N SER A 31 87.93 -25.17 -15.40
CA SER A 31 87.75 -23.97 -16.24
C SER A 31 86.41 -23.30 -16.01
N THR A 32 85.41 -24.04 -15.52
CA THR A 32 84.06 -23.53 -15.26
C THR A 32 83.60 -23.82 -13.84
N LEU A 33 82.63 -23.04 -13.34
CA LEU A 33 82.05 -23.21 -12.01
C LEU A 33 81.36 -24.57 -11.79
N PRO A 34 80.54 -25.11 -12.70
CA PRO A 34 79.97 -26.44 -12.54
C PRO A 34 81.05 -27.54 -12.46
N GLU A 35 82.13 -27.40 -13.25
CA GLU A 35 83.27 -28.30 -13.22
C GLU A 35 83.99 -28.24 -11.87
N LEU A 36 84.28 -27.03 -11.38
CA LEU A 36 84.94 -26.81 -10.09
C LEU A 36 84.11 -27.38 -8.94
N LEU A 37 82.80 -27.11 -8.92
CA LEU A 37 81.88 -27.58 -7.88
C LEU A 37 81.79 -29.11 -7.88
N ASN A 38 81.66 -29.74 -9.05
CA ASN A 38 81.61 -31.19 -9.17
C ASN A 38 82.90 -31.84 -8.63
N LYS A 39 84.07 -31.29 -8.98
CA LYS A 39 85.36 -31.80 -8.48
C LYS A 39 85.53 -31.58 -6.97
N PHE A 40 85.10 -30.42 -6.45
CA PHE A 40 85.13 -30.10 -5.02
C PHE A 40 84.23 -31.03 -4.18
N LEU A 41 83.02 -31.32 -4.64
CA LEU A 41 82.09 -32.20 -3.92
C LEU A 41 82.51 -33.67 -4.03
N SER A 42 83.04 -34.08 -5.19
CA SER A 42 83.59 -35.41 -5.39
C SER A 42 84.79 -35.69 -4.50
N SER A 43 85.70 -34.72 -4.32
CA SER A 43 86.88 -34.87 -3.45
C SER A 43 86.52 -34.90 -1.96
N THR A 44 85.32 -34.43 -1.59
CA THR A 44 84.84 -34.37 -0.20
C THR A 44 83.79 -35.43 0.13
N ASN A 45 83.46 -36.33 -0.82
CA ASN A 45 82.39 -37.33 -0.72
C ASN A 45 81.02 -36.73 -0.34
N LEU A 46 80.73 -35.52 -0.81
CA LEU A 46 79.43 -34.86 -0.62
C LEU A 46 78.54 -35.04 -1.85
N PRO A 47 77.20 -35.08 -1.67
CA PRO A 47 76.27 -35.20 -2.78
C PRO A 47 76.38 -34.00 -3.72
N VAL A 48 76.50 -34.27 -5.02
CA VAL A 48 76.57 -33.25 -6.07
C VAL A 48 75.14 -32.76 -6.36
N PRO A 49 74.87 -31.44 -6.31
CA PRO A 49 73.57 -30.88 -6.69
C PRO A 49 73.33 -31.06 -8.20
N ASN A 50 72.13 -30.72 -8.68
CA ASN A 50 71.88 -30.71 -10.12
C ASN A 50 72.76 -29.64 -10.79
N LEU A 51 73.83 -30.07 -11.47
CA LEU A 51 74.80 -29.16 -12.08
C LEU A 51 74.19 -28.32 -13.21
N GLU A 52 73.07 -28.76 -13.81
CA GLU A 52 72.31 -27.97 -14.81
C GLU A 52 71.69 -26.71 -14.20
N GLU A 53 71.51 -26.64 -12.87
CA GLU A 53 71.00 -25.45 -12.18
C GLU A 53 72.12 -24.50 -11.74
N ILE A 54 73.40 -24.88 -11.89
CA ILE A 54 74.55 -24.04 -11.53
C ILE A 54 74.96 -23.19 -12.74
N PRO A 55 75.18 -21.87 -12.58
CA PRO A 55 75.50 -21.01 -13.70
C PRO A 55 76.85 -21.39 -14.31
N GLU A 56 76.89 -21.46 -15.64
CA GLU A 56 78.11 -21.76 -16.38
C GLU A 56 78.97 -20.49 -16.46
N ILE A 57 79.94 -20.41 -15.55
CA ILE A 57 80.80 -19.23 -15.36
C ILE A 57 82.26 -19.66 -15.55
N ASP A 58 83.00 -18.93 -16.38
CA ASP A 58 84.44 -19.13 -16.59
C ASP A 58 85.23 -18.70 -15.35
N LEU A 59 86.14 -19.55 -14.90
CA LEU A 59 86.94 -19.33 -13.70
C LEU A 59 88.40 -18.98 -14.03
N GLN A 60 88.97 -18.12 -13.19
CA GLN A 60 90.36 -17.71 -13.20
C GLN A 60 90.92 -17.75 -11.77
N ASN A 61 92.23 -17.76 -11.62
CA ASN A 61 92.91 -17.61 -10.33
C ASN A 61 92.42 -18.58 -9.22
N ILE A 62 92.11 -19.84 -9.55
CA ILE A 62 91.67 -20.87 -8.60
C ILE A 62 92.78 -21.19 -7.59
N ARG A 63 92.46 -21.13 -6.30
CA ARG A 63 93.37 -21.39 -5.17
C ARG A 63 92.72 -22.37 -4.19
N LEU A 64 93.53 -23.31 -3.71
CA LEU A 64 93.18 -24.19 -2.59
C LEU A 64 93.68 -23.54 -1.30
N GLU A 65 92.76 -23.28 -0.37
CA GLU A 65 93.08 -22.71 0.94
C GLU A 65 92.93 -23.81 2.00
N GLY A 66 94.06 -24.28 2.54
CA GLY A 66 94.07 -25.30 3.58
C GLY A 66 94.71 -24.76 4.86
N THR A 67 93.98 -24.74 5.98
CA THR A 67 94.57 -24.54 7.30
C THR A 67 94.91 -25.90 7.91
N GLN A 68 96.11 -26.41 7.66
CA GLN A 68 96.68 -27.40 8.59
C GLN A 68 97.30 -26.62 9.76
N ASN A 69 96.66 -26.70 10.93
CA ASN A 69 97.29 -26.32 12.18
C ASN A 69 97.93 -27.58 12.78
N PRO A 70 99.26 -27.77 12.72
CA PRO A 70 99.90 -29.05 13.05
C PRO A 70 100.01 -29.33 14.55
N ALA A 71 99.24 -28.64 15.40
CA ALA A 71 99.39 -28.67 16.86
C ALA A 71 98.33 -29.49 17.61
N PHE A 72 97.25 -29.95 16.99
CA PHE A 72 96.23 -30.76 17.68
C PHE A 72 95.73 -31.90 16.78
N ASP A 73 96.05 -33.12 17.22
CA ASP A 73 95.58 -34.40 16.69
C ASP A 73 94.20 -34.72 17.31
N ASP A 74 93.22 -33.85 17.03
CA ASP A 74 91.83 -34.06 17.43
C ASP A 74 90.94 -33.92 16.18
N ASP A 75 90.11 -34.92 15.96
CA ASP A 75 89.38 -35.30 14.73
C ASP A 75 88.26 -34.30 14.30
N THR A 76 88.42 -33.01 14.60
CA THR A 76 87.39 -31.98 14.43
C THR A 76 88.01 -30.66 13.95
N LEU A 77 88.19 -30.50 12.63
CA LEU A 77 88.19 -29.24 11.83
C LEU A 77 89.07 -29.33 10.56
N ASN A 78 88.88 -30.34 9.70
CA ASN A 78 89.47 -30.36 8.36
C ASN A 78 88.40 -30.01 7.31
N GLY A 79 88.20 -28.70 7.09
CA GLY A 79 87.40 -28.19 5.98
C GLY A 79 88.28 -27.94 4.76
N LEU A 80 87.91 -28.47 3.59
CA LEU A 80 88.50 -28.05 2.31
C LEU A 80 87.90 -26.69 1.94
N GLN A 81 88.73 -25.69 1.63
CA GLN A 81 88.30 -24.38 1.14
C GLN A 81 88.94 -24.10 -0.23
N VAL A 82 88.14 -23.61 -1.18
CA VAL A 82 88.54 -23.24 -2.54
C VAL A 82 88.09 -21.82 -2.79
N ALA A 83 88.99 -20.98 -3.30
CA ALA A 83 88.70 -19.64 -3.78
C ALA A 83 88.98 -19.55 -5.29
N ALA A 84 88.18 -18.82 -6.05
CA ALA A 84 88.44 -18.52 -7.46
C ALA A 84 87.91 -17.12 -7.80
N GLU A 85 88.39 -16.55 -8.89
CA GLU A 85 87.89 -15.28 -9.43
C GLU A 85 87.24 -15.54 -10.79
N SER A 86 86.29 -14.71 -11.20
CA SER A 86 85.67 -14.79 -12.50
C SER A 86 85.32 -13.40 -13.02
N LEU A 87 85.42 -13.23 -14.34
CA LEU A 87 84.76 -12.15 -15.07
C LEU A 87 83.52 -12.74 -15.70
N SER A 88 82.35 -12.28 -15.28
CA SER A 88 81.07 -12.80 -15.72
C SER A 88 80.11 -11.66 -16.07
N VAL A 89 79.01 -12.03 -16.70
CA VAL A 89 77.88 -11.14 -16.95
C VAL A 89 76.74 -11.62 -16.06
N VAL A 90 76.19 -10.71 -15.26
CA VAL A 90 74.95 -10.95 -14.51
C VAL A 90 73.82 -10.21 -15.21
N THR A 91 72.85 -10.95 -15.72
CA THR A 91 71.64 -10.37 -16.29
C THR A 91 70.65 -10.02 -15.19
N LEU A 92 70.36 -8.72 -15.03
CA LEU A 92 69.31 -8.21 -14.14
C LEU A 92 68.18 -7.67 -15.02
N GLY A 93 67.01 -8.30 -14.96
CA GLY A 93 65.88 -7.91 -15.80
C GLY A 93 66.16 -8.15 -17.29
N GLN A 94 66.33 -7.07 -18.06
CA GLN A 94 66.70 -7.08 -19.48
C GLN A 94 68.11 -6.50 -19.75
N GLN A 95 68.87 -6.18 -18.70
CA GLN A 95 70.19 -5.59 -18.81
C GLN A 95 71.27 -6.56 -18.33
N ASP A 96 72.36 -6.59 -19.08
CA ASP A 96 73.55 -7.34 -18.77
C ASP A 96 74.55 -6.45 -18.04
N HIS A 97 75.08 -6.94 -16.92
CA HIS A 97 76.05 -6.22 -16.10
C HIS A 97 77.37 -6.98 -16.04
N ASP A 98 78.44 -6.34 -16.46
CA ASP A 98 79.79 -6.88 -16.30
C ASP A 98 80.17 -6.88 -14.82
N VAL A 99 80.47 -8.05 -14.25
CA VAL A 99 80.83 -8.20 -12.83
C VAL A 99 82.07 -9.06 -12.66
N THR A 100 82.88 -8.69 -11.68
CA THR A 100 83.92 -9.57 -11.14
C THR A 100 83.33 -10.34 -9.97
N LEU A 101 83.41 -11.68 -10.02
CA LEU A 101 82.89 -12.58 -9.00
C LEU A 101 84.04 -13.31 -8.29
N ASP A 102 84.03 -13.27 -6.97
CA ASP A 102 84.81 -14.12 -6.08
C ASP A 102 84.00 -15.36 -5.72
N VAL A 103 84.49 -16.53 -6.09
CA VAL A 103 83.92 -17.84 -5.75
C VAL A 103 84.57 -18.33 -4.46
N SER A 104 83.75 -18.74 -3.49
CA SER A 104 84.21 -19.38 -2.26
C SER A 104 83.44 -20.67 -2.03
N LEU A 105 84.12 -21.81 -2.04
CA LEU A 105 83.56 -23.12 -1.69
C LEU A 105 84.23 -23.61 -0.41
N HIS A 106 83.46 -24.04 0.59
CA HIS A 106 84.05 -24.62 1.79
C HIS A 106 83.18 -25.73 2.39
N THR A 107 83.81 -26.71 3.03
CA THR A 107 83.08 -27.74 3.79
C THR A 107 83.09 -27.43 5.27
N ARG A 108 81.94 -27.57 5.94
CA ARG A 108 81.81 -27.46 7.40
C ARG A 108 81.04 -28.65 7.97
N THR A 109 81.20 -28.93 9.25
CA THR A 109 80.35 -29.90 9.95
C THR A 109 79.12 -29.15 10.47
N SER A 110 77.92 -29.60 10.08
CA SER A 110 76.67 -29.02 10.57
C SER A 110 76.59 -29.17 12.09
N PRO A 111 76.35 -28.07 12.85
CA PRO A 111 76.19 -28.15 14.30
C PRO A 111 74.98 -28.99 14.72
N ASP A 112 73.95 -29.08 13.87
CA ASP A 112 72.67 -29.73 14.18
C ASP A 112 72.66 -31.23 13.86
N THR A 113 73.28 -31.62 12.73
CA THR A 113 73.25 -33.01 12.25
C THR A 113 74.57 -33.75 12.45
N LEU A 114 75.64 -33.04 12.84
CA LEU A 114 77.02 -33.53 12.88
C LEU A 114 77.51 -34.12 11.55
N GLN A 115 76.77 -33.90 10.45
CA GLN A 115 77.15 -34.33 9.12
C GLN A 115 77.98 -33.25 8.44
N LYS A 116 78.92 -33.67 7.59
CA LYS A 116 79.67 -32.76 6.72
C LYS A 116 78.70 -32.18 5.69
N VAL A 117 78.67 -30.86 5.61
CA VAL A 117 77.93 -30.07 4.63
C VAL A 117 78.92 -29.18 3.88
N TRP A 118 78.50 -28.60 2.77
CA TRP A 118 79.28 -27.60 2.05
C TRP A 118 78.51 -26.30 1.97
N GLU A 119 79.23 -25.21 1.75
CA GLU A 119 78.70 -23.90 1.41
C GLU A 119 79.44 -23.40 0.19
N GLY A 120 78.71 -22.79 -0.74
CA GLY A 120 79.29 -22.17 -1.91
C GLY A 120 78.67 -20.80 -2.13
N LEU A 121 79.50 -19.77 -2.17
CA LEU A 121 79.08 -18.40 -2.37
C LEU A 121 79.81 -17.80 -3.56
N LEU A 122 79.07 -17.16 -4.46
CA LEU A 122 79.65 -16.20 -5.40
C LEU A 122 79.39 -14.81 -4.84
N LYS A 123 80.44 -14.00 -4.69
CA LYS A 123 80.33 -12.61 -4.24
C LYS A 123 80.88 -11.69 -5.30
N GLY A 124 80.24 -10.55 -5.52
CA GLY A 124 80.75 -9.56 -6.46
C GLY A 124 80.17 -8.19 -6.20
N SER A 125 80.32 -7.30 -7.17
CA SER A 125 79.64 -6.01 -7.14
C SER A 125 79.03 -5.65 -8.48
N VAL A 126 77.83 -5.05 -8.43
CA VAL A 126 77.09 -4.54 -9.58
C VAL A 126 76.81 -3.05 -9.40
N SER A 127 76.89 -2.27 -10.47
CA SER A 127 76.68 -0.82 -10.44
C SER A 127 75.22 -0.46 -10.67
N PHE A 128 74.63 0.32 -9.76
CA PHE A 128 73.36 1.01 -9.96
C PHE A 128 73.64 2.52 -9.89
N GLY A 129 73.67 3.18 -11.05
CA GLY A 129 74.15 4.56 -11.14
C GLY A 129 75.62 4.67 -10.69
N THR A 130 75.85 5.42 -9.60
CA THR A 130 77.19 5.53 -8.99
C THR A 130 77.43 4.56 -7.83
N ALA A 131 76.39 3.88 -7.35
CA ALA A 131 76.46 2.96 -6.21
C ALA A 131 76.98 1.57 -6.61
N GLN A 132 77.84 0.99 -5.77
CA GLN A 132 78.41 -0.34 -5.98
C GLN A 132 77.76 -1.33 -5.01
N LEU A 133 76.77 -2.07 -5.49
CA LEU A 133 76.00 -3.02 -4.68
C LEU A 133 76.81 -4.31 -4.55
N GLN A 134 76.94 -4.83 -3.33
CA GLN A 134 77.52 -6.15 -3.12
C GLN A 134 76.47 -7.19 -3.45
N ILE A 135 76.79 -8.10 -4.37
CA ILE A 135 75.92 -9.22 -4.73
C ILE A 135 76.45 -10.52 -4.14
N GLU A 136 75.54 -11.40 -3.73
CA GLU A 136 75.82 -12.72 -3.20
C GLU A 136 74.87 -13.74 -3.83
N TYR A 137 75.42 -14.81 -4.37
CA TYR A 137 74.69 -15.94 -4.94
C TYR A 137 75.05 -17.20 -4.18
N ASP A 138 74.05 -17.81 -3.55
CA ASP A 138 74.21 -19.05 -2.80
C ASP A 138 74.09 -20.25 -3.76
N LEU A 139 75.18 -20.99 -3.93
CA LEU A 139 75.23 -22.17 -4.80
C LEU A 139 74.37 -23.33 -4.28
N MET A 140 73.99 -23.33 -3.00
CA MET A 140 73.00 -24.28 -2.48
C MET A 140 71.56 -23.87 -2.83
N ASN A 141 71.33 -22.61 -3.17
CA ASN A 141 70.05 -22.10 -3.64
C ASN A 141 70.23 -21.27 -4.92
N PRO A 142 70.59 -21.92 -6.04
CA PRO A 142 70.98 -21.23 -7.27
C PRO A 142 69.81 -20.51 -7.96
N LYS A 143 68.61 -20.52 -7.37
CA LYS A 143 67.46 -19.81 -7.94
C LYS A 143 67.38 -18.37 -7.43
N ARG A 144 68.29 -17.95 -6.54
CA ARG A 144 68.23 -16.67 -5.86
C ARG A 144 69.57 -15.93 -5.91
N LEU A 145 69.50 -14.67 -6.33
CA LEU A 145 70.60 -13.72 -6.22
C LEU A 145 70.22 -12.63 -5.23
N TYR A 146 71.09 -12.35 -4.27
CA TYR A 146 70.91 -11.29 -3.29
C TYR A 146 71.83 -10.13 -3.59
N GLY A 147 71.42 -8.92 -3.25
CA GLY A 147 72.31 -7.77 -3.25
C GLY A 147 72.04 -6.84 -2.08
N LYS A 148 73.08 -6.15 -1.64
CA LYS A 148 73.04 -5.21 -0.51
C LYS A 148 73.90 -4.00 -0.78
N TRP A 149 73.45 -2.83 -0.32
CA TRP A 149 74.23 -1.62 -0.37
C TRP A 149 73.87 -0.67 0.78
N LYS A 150 74.86 0.09 1.22
CA LYS A 150 74.71 1.15 2.22
C LYS A 150 75.55 2.34 1.79
N VAL A 151 75.00 3.53 1.94
CA VAL A 151 75.63 4.78 1.49
C VAL A 151 77.05 4.95 2.02
N VAL A 152 77.96 5.29 1.13
CA VAL A 152 79.36 5.63 1.41
C VAL A 152 79.73 6.94 0.69
N PRO A 153 80.73 7.70 1.16
CA PRO A 153 81.09 8.98 0.53
C PRO A 153 81.46 8.82 -0.95
N GLY A 154 80.76 9.56 -1.82
CA GLY A 154 80.99 9.55 -3.28
C GLY A 154 80.04 8.64 -4.06
N GLU A 155 79.22 7.84 -3.38
CA GLU A 155 78.16 7.04 -3.99
C GLU A 155 76.79 7.64 -3.68
N GLU A 156 75.92 7.62 -4.69
CA GLU A 156 74.52 8.04 -4.61
C GLU A 156 73.67 7.06 -5.43
N MET A 157 72.51 6.72 -4.88
CA MET A 157 71.53 5.87 -5.52
C MET A 157 70.14 6.49 -5.37
N THR A 158 69.40 6.51 -6.46
CA THR A 158 68.06 7.06 -6.58
C THR A 158 67.09 5.99 -7.06
N PHE A 159 65.79 6.29 -7.00
CA PHE A 159 64.78 5.43 -7.62
C PHE A 159 65.10 5.10 -9.09
N GLN A 160 65.51 6.08 -9.92
CA GLN A 160 65.68 5.91 -11.37
C GLN A 160 66.78 4.90 -11.72
N ASP A 161 67.79 4.76 -10.86
CA ASP A 161 68.90 3.83 -11.08
C ASP A 161 68.43 2.35 -11.03
N ILE A 162 67.31 2.04 -10.37
CA ILE A 162 66.77 0.67 -10.26
C ILE A 162 66.11 0.18 -11.56
N PRO A 163 65.07 0.84 -12.12
CA PRO A 163 64.49 0.42 -13.39
C PRO A 163 65.51 0.53 -14.53
N GLU A 164 66.43 1.49 -14.52
CA GLU A 164 67.53 1.56 -15.49
C GLU A 164 68.43 0.32 -15.42
N ALA A 165 68.86 -0.09 -14.21
CA ALA A 165 69.66 -1.30 -14.01
C ALA A 165 68.91 -2.59 -14.39
N LEU A 166 67.58 -2.60 -14.36
CA LEU A 166 66.76 -3.73 -14.80
C LEU A 166 66.35 -3.65 -16.28
N GLY A 167 66.63 -2.54 -16.96
CA GLY A 167 66.18 -2.30 -18.35
C GLY A 167 64.68 -2.04 -18.49
N ILE A 168 64.01 -1.56 -17.44
CA ILE A 168 62.57 -1.31 -17.46
C ILE A 168 62.30 0.14 -17.91
N LEU A 169 61.80 0.30 -19.13
CA LEU A 169 61.41 1.61 -19.66
C LEU A 169 60.06 2.07 -19.05
N HIS A 170 60.00 3.29 -18.52
CA HIS A 170 58.76 3.90 -18.04
C HIS A 170 58.68 5.41 -18.31
N ASN A 171 57.46 5.95 -18.34
CA ASN A 171 57.17 7.38 -18.55
C ASN A 171 56.50 8.04 -17.33
N ILE A 172 56.67 7.46 -16.14
CA ILE A 172 56.10 7.99 -14.90
C ILE A 172 56.75 9.35 -14.58
N PRO A 173 55.98 10.45 -14.38
CA PRO A 173 56.51 11.81 -14.23
C PRO A 173 56.97 12.08 -12.78
N ILE A 174 58.03 11.43 -12.35
CA ILE A 174 58.49 11.42 -10.96
C ILE A 174 58.94 12.81 -10.49
N GLU A 175 59.60 13.56 -11.36
CA GLU A 175 60.10 14.90 -11.04
C GLU A 175 58.96 15.88 -10.73
N ALA A 176 57.76 15.63 -11.24
CA ALA A 176 56.58 16.44 -10.97
C ALA A 176 56.15 16.38 -9.50
N MET A 177 56.51 15.31 -8.77
CA MET A 177 56.20 15.13 -7.36
C MET A 177 57.13 15.90 -6.41
N GLN A 178 58.31 16.32 -6.89
CA GLN A 178 59.34 17.01 -6.07
C GLN A 178 59.76 16.26 -4.80
N LEU A 179 59.72 14.92 -4.83
CA LEU A 179 60.15 14.05 -3.72
C LEU A 179 61.64 13.73 -3.83
N ASP A 180 62.34 13.69 -2.69
CA ASP A 180 63.72 13.20 -2.62
C ASP A 180 63.73 11.66 -2.53
N LEU A 181 63.83 11.02 -3.70
CA LEU A 181 63.82 9.56 -3.85
C LEU A 181 65.22 8.92 -3.79
N ARG A 182 66.13 9.52 -3.03
CA ARG A 182 67.46 8.96 -2.78
C ARG A 182 67.43 7.94 -1.66
N PHE A 183 68.29 6.93 -1.75
CA PHE A 183 68.39 5.86 -0.76
C PHE A 183 69.65 5.99 0.11
N SER A 184 69.54 5.55 1.36
CA SER A 184 70.66 5.42 2.30
C SER A 184 71.12 3.98 2.49
N SER A 185 70.23 3.02 2.23
CA SER A 185 70.55 1.59 2.17
C SER A 185 69.53 0.84 1.35
N ILE A 186 69.94 -0.25 0.71
CA ILE A 186 69.07 -1.16 -0.03
C ILE A 186 69.46 -2.62 0.22
N SER A 187 68.50 -3.50 0.03
CA SER A 187 68.70 -4.94 -0.15
C SER A 187 67.76 -5.43 -1.25
N PHE A 188 68.20 -6.36 -2.09
CA PHE A 188 67.34 -7.00 -3.09
C PHE A 188 67.50 -8.52 -3.11
N GLU A 189 66.47 -9.18 -3.63
CA GLU A 189 66.40 -10.60 -3.97
C GLU A 189 65.84 -10.72 -5.40
N LEU A 190 66.60 -11.35 -6.29
CA LEU A 190 66.15 -11.76 -7.61
C LEU A 190 65.88 -13.26 -7.60
N GLN A 191 64.65 -13.65 -7.90
CA GLN A 191 64.21 -15.03 -8.07
C GLN A 191 64.22 -15.39 -9.55
N LEU A 192 65.21 -16.17 -9.94
CA LEU A 192 65.51 -16.52 -11.34
C LEU A 192 64.51 -17.51 -11.94
N ASP A 193 63.89 -18.34 -11.09
CA ASP A 193 62.91 -19.35 -11.50
C ASP A 193 61.56 -18.76 -11.90
N ASN A 194 61.14 -17.70 -11.20
CA ASN A 194 59.83 -17.08 -11.38
C ASN A 194 59.89 -15.69 -12.02
N GLY A 195 61.10 -15.17 -12.28
CA GLY A 195 61.29 -13.84 -12.87
C GLY A 195 60.75 -12.72 -11.99
N HIS A 196 61.04 -12.78 -10.69
CA HIS A 196 60.65 -11.75 -9.72
C HIS A 196 61.88 -11.06 -9.14
N PHE A 197 61.80 -9.73 -9.00
CA PHE A 197 62.81 -8.92 -8.34
C PHE A 197 62.16 -8.16 -7.19
N PHE A 198 62.62 -8.37 -5.97
CA PHE A 198 62.12 -7.69 -4.77
C PHE A 198 63.25 -6.91 -4.13
N LEU A 199 63.00 -5.66 -3.78
CA LEU A 199 63.96 -4.78 -3.15
C LEU A 199 63.31 -4.03 -2.00
N SER A 200 64.02 -3.95 -0.89
CA SER A 200 63.75 -3.07 0.23
C SER A 200 64.79 -1.95 0.25
N ALA A 201 64.37 -0.76 0.64
CA ALA A 201 65.23 0.39 0.75
C ALA A 201 64.86 1.25 1.96
N ARG A 202 65.81 2.05 2.42
CA ARG A 202 65.57 3.17 3.32
C ARG A 202 65.91 4.46 2.61
N SER A 203 64.96 5.39 2.53
CA SER A 203 65.21 6.70 1.93
C SER A 203 66.23 7.50 2.75
N ALA A 204 66.91 8.43 2.10
CA ALA A 204 67.75 9.42 2.76
C ALA A 204 66.94 10.53 3.44
N ALA A 205 65.73 10.82 2.95
CA ALA A 205 64.91 11.97 3.37
C ALA A 205 63.48 11.60 3.81
N LEU A 206 62.96 10.46 3.35
CA LEU A 206 61.62 9.96 3.61
C LEU A 206 61.67 8.71 4.53
N GLY A 207 60.71 7.80 4.41
CA GLY A 207 60.67 6.55 5.17
C GLY A 207 61.30 5.36 4.44
N ASP A 208 60.82 4.17 4.77
CA ASP A 208 61.17 2.93 4.08
C ASP A 208 60.53 2.91 2.67
N ALA A 209 61.18 2.21 1.74
CA ALA A 209 60.77 2.05 0.35
C ALA A 209 60.82 0.58 -0.06
N PHE A 210 60.02 0.20 -1.06
CA PHE A 210 60.09 -1.11 -1.70
C PHE A 210 60.04 -0.98 -3.21
N PHE A 211 60.64 -1.94 -3.92
CA PHE A 211 60.49 -2.10 -5.36
C PHE A 211 60.22 -3.57 -5.65
N ALA A 212 59.12 -3.86 -6.31
CA ALA A 212 58.74 -5.21 -6.73
C ALA A 212 58.56 -5.22 -8.24
N ALA A 213 59.27 -6.11 -8.94
CA ALA A 213 59.19 -6.26 -10.38
C ALA A 213 58.94 -7.71 -10.78
N THR A 214 58.22 -7.91 -11.88
CA THR A 214 57.89 -9.24 -12.42
C THR A 214 57.94 -9.26 -13.94
N ASN A 215 58.36 -10.39 -14.49
CA ASN A 215 58.32 -10.69 -15.92
C ASN A 215 57.20 -11.67 -16.31
N ALA A 216 56.15 -11.82 -15.49
CA ALA A 216 55.09 -12.80 -15.73
C ALA A 216 54.32 -12.61 -17.06
N ALA A 217 54.36 -11.41 -17.66
CA ALA A 217 53.65 -11.04 -18.88
C ALA A 217 54.59 -10.82 -20.09
N ASP A 218 55.73 -11.53 -20.13
CA ASP A 218 56.81 -11.38 -21.14
C ASP A 218 57.37 -9.94 -21.24
N THR A 219 57.02 -9.09 -20.27
CA THR A 219 57.42 -7.70 -20.14
C THR A 219 57.64 -7.42 -18.66
N TRP A 220 58.80 -6.83 -18.34
CA TRP A 220 59.08 -6.43 -16.97
C TRP A 220 58.20 -5.25 -16.57
N ASN A 221 57.41 -5.45 -15.53
CA ASN A 221 56.62 -4.42 -14.89
C ASN A 221 57.06 -4.26 -13.45
N PHE A 222 56.88 -3.07 -12.87
CA PHE A 222 57.22 -2.82 -11.48
C PHE A 222 56.15 -2.05 -10.73
N VAL A 223 56.23 -2.18 -9.40
CA VAL A 223 55.55 -1.39 -8.39
C VAL A 223 56.62 -0.93 -7.40
N PHE A 224 56.73 0.39 -7.22
CA PHE A 224 57.63 1.01 -6.24
C PHE A 224 56.80 1.81 -5.25
N GLY A 225 56.96 1.57 -3.95
CA GLY A 225 56.30 2.35 -2.92
C GLY A 225 57.30 2.99 -1.98
N ILE A 226 57.01 4.21 -1.52
CA ILE A 226 57.84 4.92 -0.54
C ILE A 226 56.98 5.59 0.52
N LEU A 227 57.29 5.33 1.79
CA LEU A 227 56.61 5.97 2.91
C LEU A 227 56.97 7.45 3.00
N ILE A 228 55.95 8.27 3.25
CA ILE A 228 56.09 9.71 3.43
C ILE A 228 55.76 10.02 4.90
N PRO A 229 56.73 10.46 5.70
CA PRO A 229 56.48 10.89 7.07
C PRO A 229 55.46 12.04 7.10
N PRO A 230 54.52 12.09 8.07
CA PRO A 230 53.49 13.14 8.12
C PRO A 230 54.05 14.57 8.12
N ASP A 231 55.19 14.81 8.78
CA ASP A 231 55.88 16.11 8.81
C ASP A 231 56.55 16.50 7.48
N LYS A 232 56.68 15.53 6.56
CA LYS A 232 57.29 15.71 5.24
C LYS A 232 56.29 15.87 4.12
N ILE A 233 54.99 15.75 4.39
CA ILE A 233 53.95 16.07 3.42
C ILE A 233 53.89 17.60 3.28
N SER A 234 54.81 18.15 2.50
CA SER A 234 55.02 19.58 2.30
C SER A 234 55.16 19.89 0.80
N GLY A 235 55.03 21.16 0.40
CA GLY A 235 55.23 21.56 -0.99
C GLY A 235 54.08 21.17 -1.93
N SER A 236 54.38 20.45 -3.01
CA SER A 236 53.36 20.11 -4.04
C SER A 236 52.33 19.09 -3.56
N LEU A 237 52.70 18.23 -2.60
CA LEU A 237 51.77 17.31 -1.94
C LEU A 237 50.87 18.03 -0.93
N ASP A 238 51.36 19.09 -0.29
CA ASP A 238 50.57 19.95 0.61
C ASP A 238 49.47 20.71 -0.16
N GLN A 239 49.76 21.15 -1.38
CA GLN A 239 48.73 21.72 -2.29
C GLN A 239 47.64 20.71 -2.68
N MET A 240 47.98 19.41 -2.71
CA MET A 240 47.08 18.32 -3.11
C MET A 240 46.15 17.88 -1.98
N VAL A 241 46.72 17.67 -0.80
CA VAL A 241 45.98 17.30 0.42
C VAL A 241 45.35 18.51 1.11
N GLY A 242 45.78 19.74 0.80
CA GLY A 242 45.27 20.96 1.39
C GLY A 242 45.26 20.92 2.93
N SER A 243 44.21 21.48 3.54
CA SER A 243 44.03 21.41 4.99
C SER A 243 43.65 20.02 5.50
N LEU A 244 43.49 19.00 4.64
CA LEU A 244 43.09 17.66 5.05
C LEU A 244 44.05 17.15 6.12
N ILE A 245 45.37 17.21 5.92
CA ILE A 245 46.38 16.78 6.93
C ILE A 245 46.17 17.44 8.29
N SER A 246 45.77 18.71 8.32
CA SER A 246 45.50 19.41 9.58
C SER A 246 44.19 19.03 10.25
N GLN A 247 43.30 18.32 9.54
CA GLN A 247 41.95 17.93 9.98
C GLN A 247 41.77 16.41 10.15
N ILE A 248 42.70 15.59 9.68
CA ILE A 248 42.72 14.11 9.83
C ILE A 248 43.99 13.63 10.52
N GLY A 249 43.84 12.64 11.41
CA GLY A 249 44.97 11.87 11.94
C GLY A 249 45.52 10.91 10.90
N ILE A 250 46.42 11.38 10.03
CA ILE A 250 47.18 10.49 9.12
C ILE A 250 48.16 9.68 9.96
N ARG A 251 48.00 8.36 9.94
CA ARG A 251 48.90 7.44 10.63
C ARG A 251 50.12 7.10 9.77
N GLU A 252 49.89 6.78 8.50
CA GLU A 252 50.92 6.41 7.53
C GLU A 252 50.50 6.89 6.14
N ALA A 253 51.44 7.40 5.34
CA ALA A 253 51.22 7.81 3.96
C ALA A 253 52.31 7.25 3.05
N CYS A 254 51.96 7.01 1.78
CA CYS A 254 52.84 6.40 0.80
C CYS A 254 52.56 6.94 -0.60
N CYS A 255 53.61 7.09 -1.41
CA CYS A 255 53.45 7.21 -2.86
C CYS A 255 53.84 5.89 -3.53
N ILE A 256 52.94 5.37 -4.37
CA ILE A 256 53.16 4.19 -5.19
C ILE A 256 53.33 4.62 -6.64
N PHE A 257 54.39 4.14 -7.29
CA PHE A 257 54.73 4.35 -8.69
C PHE A 257 54.65 2.99 -9.37
N SER A 258 53.78 2.85 -10.38
CA SER A 258 53.52 1.54 -10.99
C SER A 258 53.48 1.62 -12.52
N THR A 259 54.00 0.59 -13.18
CA THR A 259 53.81 0.35 -14.62
C THR A 259 52.71 -0.68 -14.91
N MET A 260 52.11 -1.24 -13.86
CA MET A 260 51.03 -2.22 -13.92
C MET A 260 49.78 -1.75 -13.16
N GLU A 261 48.69 -2.50 -13.36
CA GLU A 261 47.40 -2.27 -12.73
C GLU A 261 46.99 -3.57 -12.04
N ASP A 262 46.55 -3.46 -10.79
CA ASP A 262 46.08 -4.59 -9.97
C ASP A 262 45.13 -4.06 -8.89
N GLU A 263 43.89 -4.53 -8.89
CA GLU A 263 42.86 -4.07 -7.94
C GLU A 263 43.06 -4.59 -6.52
N VAL A 264 43.86 -5.65 -6.35
CA VAL A 264 44.04 -6.36 -5.07
C VAL A 264 45.53 -6.63 -4.80
N PHE A 265 46.39 -5.64 -5.07
CA PHE A 265 47.82 -5.76 -4.84
C PHE A 265 48.14 -6.01 -3.37
N VAL A 266 48.91 -7.07 -3.13
CA VAL A 266 49.46 -7.44 -1.82
C VAL A 266 50.97 -7.31 -1.87
N LEU A 267 51.54 -6.57 -0.93
CA LEU A 267 52.99 -6.38 -0.83
C LEU A 267 53.68 -7.74 -0.60
N PRO A 268 54.58 -8.19 -1.49
CA PRO A 268 55.34 -9.42 -1.28
C PRO A 268 56.29 -9.30 -0.08
N LYS A 269 56.75 -10.44 0.43
CA LYS A 269 57.77 -10.46 1.48
C LYS A 269 59.06 -9.82 0.98
N LEU A 270 59.48 -8.73 1.62
CA LEU A 270 60.67 -7.97 1.26
C LEU A 270 61.95 -8.52 1.93
N PRO A 271 63.12 -8.38 1.30
CA PRO A 271 64.41 -8.73 1.90
C PRO A 271 64.77 -7.81 3.07
N GLU A 272 65.53 -8.30 4.05
CA GLU A 272 66.03 -7.50 5.17
C GLU A 272 67.11 -6.51 4.72
N LEU A 273 67.08 -5.29 5.27
CA LEU A 273 68.09 -4.27 5.03
C LEU A 273 69.48 -4.69 5.59
N PRO A 274 70.58 -4.03 5.19
CA PRO A 274 71.93 -4.39 5.64
C PRO A 274 72.16 -4.34 7.17
N ASP A 275 71.29 -3.65 7.90
CA ASP A 275 71.28 -3.58 9.37
C ASP A 275 70.38 -4.63 10.04
N SER A 276 69.90 -5.62 9.27
CA SER A 276 68.95 -6.65 9.70
C SER A 276 67.60 -6.10 10.18
N THR A 277 67.23 -4.89 9.74
CA THR A 277 65.88 -4.36 9.92
C THR A 277 64.99 -4.76 8.74
N GLN A 278 63.74 -5.08 9.03
CA GLN A 278 62.74 -5.35 8.00
C GLN A 278 61.95 -4.06 7.74
N PRO A 279 61.81 -3.60 6.49
CA PRO A 279 60.91 -2.49 6.19
C PRO A 279 59.46 -2.89 6.54
N SER A 280 58.67 -1.94 7.03
CA SER A 280 57.27 -2.18 7.37
C SER A 280 56.36 -1.19 6.67
N PHE A 281 55.30 -1.70 6.06
CA PHE A 281 54.24 -0.92 5.42
C PHE A 281 52.91 -1.38 6.01
N GLN A 282 52.60 -0.88 7.20
CA GLN A 282 51.54 -1.43 8.05
C GLN A 282 50.18 -1.43 7.35
N PHE A 283 49.88 -0.40 6.55
CA PHE A 283 48.60 -0.34 5.84
C PHE A 283 48.51 -1.36 4.69
N MET A 284 49.60 -1.63 3.94
CA MET A 284 49.60 -2.61 2.84
C MET A 284 49.67 -4.06 3.34
N GLU A 285 50.17 -4.28 4.55
CA GLU A 285 50.17 -5.59 5.21
C GLU A 285 48.78 -5.97 5.74
N SER A 286 47.93 -4.97 6.03
CA SER A 286 46.63 -5.18 6.69
C SER A 286 45.43 -5.25 5.73
N GLN A 287 45.53 -4.65 4.54
CA GLN A 287 44.49 -4.70 3.52
C GLN A 287 45.08 -4.60 2.10
N PRO A 288 44.50 -5.28 1.10
CA PRO A 288 44.89 -5.11 -0.30
C PRO A 288 44.71 -3.66 -0.74
N CYS A 289 45.56 -3.20 -1.65
CA CYS A 289 45.44 -1.87 -2.24
C CYS A 289 45.23 -1.96 -3.75
N SER A 290 44.43 -1.04 -4.29
CA SER A 290 44.30 -0.90 -5.74
C SER A 290 45.49 -0.11 -6.26
N ILE A 291 46.20 -0.64 -7.25
CA ILE A 291 47.27 0.04 -7.96
C ILE A 291 46.92 0.22 -9.44
N GLU A 292 47.34 1.34 -10.00
CA GLU A 292 47.09 1.74 -11.40
C GLU A 292 48.40 2.26 -11.99
N ARG A 293 48.48 2.30 -13.32
CA ARG A 293 49.63 2.85 -14.03
C ARG A 293 49.80 4.34 -13.72
N GLY A 294 51.02 4.71 -13.32
CA GLY A 294 51.36 6.08 -12.97
C GLY A 294 51.75 6.20 -11.50
N ILE A 295 51.21 7.23 -10.84
CA ILE A 295 51.53 7.56 -9.45
C ILE A 295 50.22 7.55 -8.66
N ILE A 296 50.20 6.87 -7.52
CA ILE A 296 49.09 6.85 -6.57
C ILE A 296 49.59 7.36 -5.24
N PHE A 297 48.82 8.23 -4.60
CA PHE A 297 49.01 8.56 -3.20
C PHE A 297 48.05 7.74 -2.35
N CYS A 298 48.58 7.09 -1.32
CA CYS A 298 47.85 6.30 -0.34
C CYS A 298 48.05 6.92 1.05
N ALA A 299 46.99 7.03 1.84
CA ALA A 299 47.06 7.45 3.24
C ALA A 299 46.11 6.64 4.12
N GLU A 300 46.64 6.05 5.19
CA GLU A 300 45.82 5.46 6.26
C GLU A 300 45.44 6.57 7.24
N ILE A 301 44.13 6.76 7.43
CA ILE A 301 43.57 7.73 8.37
C ILE A 301 42.87 7.03 9.54
N LEU A 302 42.95 7.66 10.71
CA LEU A 302 42.16 7.30 11.89
C LEU A 302 40.99 8.26 12.05
N LEU A 303 39.78 7.76 11.84
CA LEU A 303 38.56 8.56 11.91
C LEU A 303 38.23 9.00 13.34
N SER A 304 38.60 8.22 14.36
CA SER A 304 38.47 8.61 15.77
C SER A 304 39.38 9.78 16.17
N GLU A 305 40.49 9.99 15.44
CA GLU A 305 41.45 11.08 15.66
C GLU A 305 41.15 12.30 14.77
N ALA A 306 40.20 12.21 13.85
CA ALA A 306 39.82 13.33 12.99
C ALA A 306 39.09 14.41 13.81
N ASP A 307 39.50 15.66 13.66
CA ASP A 307 38.80 16.80 14.29
C ASP A 307 37.56 17.24 13.48
N ASN A 308 37.50 16.85 12.20
CA ASN A 308 36.43 17.19 11.29
C ASN A 308 35.08 16.54 11.68
N PRO A 309 33.98 17.31 11.81
CA PRO A 309 32.68 16.77 12.20
C PRO A 309 32.11 15.75 11.20
N LEU A 310 32.34 15.93 9.90
CA LEU A 310 31.88 14.99 8.86
C LEU A 310 32.55 13.61 9.02
N LEU A 311 33.84 13.59 9.31
CA LEU A 311 34.58 12.34 9.51
C LEU A 311 34.17 11.63 10.80
N LYS A 312 33.81 12.38 11.86
CA LYS A 312 33.18 11.82 13.06
C LYS A 312 31.82 11.20 12.76
N ILE A 313 31.03 11.82 11.87
CA ILE A 313 29.76 11.23 11.38
C ILE A 313 30.03 9.91 10.68
N ILE A 314 30.99 9.85 9.74
CA ILE A 314 31.37 8.59 9.07
C ILE A 314 31.81 7.52 10.08
N HIS A 315 32.66 7.87 11.05
CA HIS A 315 33.10 6.96 12.11
C HIS A 315 31.91 6.37 12.88
N SER A 316 31.01 7.24 13.34
CA SER A 316 29.83 6.82 14.10
C SER A 316 28.82 6.02 13.28
N ALA A 317 28.67 6.33 11.99
CA ALA A 317 27.71 5.68 11.12
C ALA A 317 28.19 4.33 10.58
N THR A 318 29.48 4.22 10.24
CA THR A 318 30.07 3.01 9.65
C THR A 318 30.66 2.07 10.70
N GLY A 319 31.05 2.59 11.87
CA GLY A 319 31.79 1.85 12.90
C GLY A 319 33.24 1.53 12.53
N GLN A 320 33.72 2.04 11.39
CA GLN A 320 35.09 1.83 10.92
C GLN A 320 35.98 2.96 11.41
N ASP A 321 37.09 2.62 12.07
CA ASP A 321 38.05 3.61 12.56
C ASP A 321 39.18 3.86 11.56
N ARG A 322 39.57 2.85 10.79
CA ARG A 322 40.66 2.94 9.81
C ARG A 322 40.12 3.02 8.41
N LEU A 323 40.61 3.98 7.62
CA LEU A 323 40.34 4.07 6.19
C LEU A 323 41.63 4.25 5.42
N LEU A 324 41.79 3.49 4.34
CA LEU A 324 42.84 3.72 3.35
C LEU A 324 42.30 4.61 2.24
N LEU A 325 42.74 5.86 2.23
CA LEU A 325 42.46 6.79 1.15
C LEU A 325 43.47 6.58 0.02
N GLN A 326 42.98 6.50 -1.20
CA GLN A 326 43.78 6.38 -2.41
C GLN A 326 43.36 7.46 -3.41
N THR A 327 44.34 8.07 -4.08
CA THR A 327 44.07 8.95 -5.23
C THR A 327 45.15 8.76 -6.28
N PRO A 328 44.79 8.56 -7.57
CA PRO A 328 45.76 8.68 -8.64
C PRO A 328 46.25 10.14 -8.70
N LEU A 329 47.52 10.32 -9.04
CA LEU A 329 48.16 11.61 -9.12
C LEU A 329 48.46 11.92 -10.58
N SER A 330 47.89 13.03 -11.04
CA SER A 330 48.15 13.59 -12.36
C SER A 330 48.42 15.08 -12.22
N PRO A 331 49.56 15.60 -12.72
CA PRO A 331 49.81 17.04 -12.73
C PRO A 331 48.78 17.78 -13.62
N PRO A 332 48.28 18.96 -13.21
CA PRO A 332 48.54 19.65 -11.94
C PRO A 332 47.83 18.98 -10.76
N LEU A 333 48.49 18.93 -9.60
CA LEU A 333 48.04 18.22 -8.39
C LEU A 333 46.93 18.99 -7.61
N THR A 334 45.93 19.52 -8.30
CA THR A 334 44.84 20.34 -7.72
C THR A 334 43.49 19.68 -7.95
N GLY A 335 42.62 19.65 -6.94
CA GLY A 335 41.24 19.15 -7.05
C GLY A 335 41.12 17.61 -7.09
N GLN A 336 42.06 16.89 -6.50
CA GLN A 336 42.05 15.43 -6.48
C GLN A 336 40.91 14.88 -5.60
N ARG A 337 40.31 13.77 -6.06
CA ARG A 337 39.28 13.02 -5.35
C ARG A 337 39.91 11.78 -4.74
N PHE A 338 39.84 11.67 -3.42
CA PHE A 338 40.31 10.49 -2.70
C PHE A 338 39.19 9.48 -2.60
N ASN A 339 39.53 8.22 -2.82
CA ASN A 339 38.62 7.09 -2.74
C ASN A 339 39.05 6.16 -1.60
N ALA A 340 38.10 5.62 -0.86
CA ALA A 340 38.34 4.60 0.16
C ALA A 340 37.36 3.46 -0.06
N ARG A 341 37.87 2.26 -0.38
CA ARG A 341 37.04 1.07 -0.55
C ARG A 341 36.91 0.35 0.79
N PHE A 342 35.71 -0.10 1.11
CA PHE A 342 35.47 -0.94 2.27
C PHE A 342 35.44 -2.41 1.81
N PRO A 343 36.28 -3.30 2.40
CA PRO A 343 36.34 -4.70 1.98
C PRO A 343 35.09 -5.50 2.38
N GLU A 344 34.38 -5.05 3.42
CA GLU A 344 33.15 -5.66 3.91
C GLU A 344 31.95 -4.71 3.75
N PRO A 345 30.73 -5.24 3.63
CA PRO A 345 29.52 -4.43 3.67
C PRO A 345 29.44 -3.60 4.95
N ILE A 346 29.04 -2.33 4.84
CA ILE A 346 28.83 -1.45 5.99
C ILE A 346 27.35 -1.41 6.38
N THR A 347 27.09 -1.34 7.68
CA THR A 347 25.74 -1.14 8.22
C THR A 347 25.61 0.28 8.75
N LEU A 348 24.91 1.14 8.03
CA LEU A 348 24.56 2.48 8.49
C LEU A 348 23.43 2.41 9.51
N LYS A 349 23.52 3.16 10.61
CA LYS A 349 22.53 3.15 11.69
C LYS A 349 21.93 4.54 11.91
N ALA A 350 20.62 4.61 12.06
CA ALA A 350 19.90 5.80 12.48
C ALA A 350 18.77 5.42 13.46
N GLY A 351 19.02 5.59 14.76
CA GLY A 351 18.08 5.17 15.81
C GLY A 351 17.92 3.63 15.81
N PRO A 352 16.68 3.10 15.75
CA PRO A 352 16.44 1.66 15.64
C PRO A 352 16.55 1.10 14.21
N ALA A 353 16.64 1.97 13.19
CA ALA A 353 16.74 1.58 11.79
C ALA A 353 18.20 1.39 11.36
N SER A 354 18.44 0.46 10.44
CA SER A 354 19.75 0.31 9.80
C SER A 354 19.64 -0.04 8.33
N LEU A 355 20.64 0.36 7.56
CA LEU A 355 20.75 0.10 6.13
C LEU A 355 22.09 -0.57 5.82
N ILE A 356 22.07 -1.63 5.01
CA ILE A 356 23.31 -2.32 4.60
C ILE A 356 23.69 -1.86 3.19
N LEU A 357 24.94 -1.43 3.04
CA LEU A 357 25.56 -1.15 1.75
C LEU A 357 26.62 -2.19 1.46
N LYS A 358 26.52 -2.82 0.28
CA LYS A 358 27.50 -3.76 -0.25
C LYS A 358 28.48 -3.01 -1.14
N GLN A 359 29.72 -3.48 -1.19
CA GLN A 359 30.81 -2.83 -1.93
C GLN A 359 30.84 -1.30 -1.72
N PRO A 360 30.91 -0.85 -0.46
CA PRO A 360 30.86 0.56 -0.17
C PRO A 360 32.15 1.24 -0.63
N GLU A 361 32.02 2.44 -1.17
CA GLU A 361 33.13 3.32 -1.54
C GLU A 361 32.89 4.72 -0.99
N LEU A 362 33.87 5.24 -0.26
CA LEU A 362 33.88 6.61 0.21
C LEU A 362 34.66 7.46 -0.78
N HIS A 363 34.09 8.59 -1.15
CA HIS A 363 34.72 9.58 -1.97
C HIS A 363 34.84 10.89 -1.21
N LEU A 364 36.05 11.45 -1.20
CA LEU A 364 36.39 12.69 -0.53
C LEU A 364 36.91 13.66 -1.57
N ASN A 365 36.17 14.73 -1.84
CA ASN A 365 36.70 15.91 -2.50
C ASN A 365 37.15 16.89 -1.43
N LEU A 366 38.29 17.56 -1.60
CA LEU A 366 38.93 18.34 -0.53
C LEU A 366 38.69 19.86 -0.64
N ASP A 367 38.32 20.35 -1.83
CA ASP A 367 38.14 21.77 -2.07
C ASP A 367 36.90 22.05 -2.94
N PRO A 368 35.71 22.28 -2.32
CA PRO A 368 35.41 22.19 -0.89
C PRO A 368 35.37 20.74 -0.36
N LEU A 369 35.49 20.55 0.96
CA LEU A 369 35.37 19.24 1.57
C LEU A 369 33.95 18.69 1.36
N LEU A 370 33.82 17.68 0.49
CA LEU A 370 32.58 16.95 0.22
C LEU A 370 32.83 15.47 0.43
N VAL A 371 31.96 14.86 1.22
CA VAL A 371 32.00 13.45 1.55
C VAL A 371 30.83 12.77 0.84
N GLN A 372 31.12 11.85 -0.07
CA GLN A 372 30.12 11.06 -0.77
C GLN A 372 30.35 9.58 -0.46
N LEU A 373 29.35 8.91 0.09
CA LEU A 373 29.37 7.47 0.32
C LEU A 373 28.51 6.80 -0.75
N GLU A 374 29.09 5.89 -1.51
CA GLU A 374 28.41 5.09 -2.52
C GLU A 374 28.40 3.61 -2.11
N GLY A 375 27.36 2.88 -2.50
CA GLY A 375 27.32 1.44 -2.32
C GLY A 375 26.07 0.81 -2.93
N LEU A 376 26.12 -0.51 -3.10
CA LEU A 376 25.00 -1.28 -3.60
C LEU A 376 24.02 -1.62 -2.48
N MET A 377 22.73 -1.52 -2.76
CA MET A 377 21.63 -1.78 -1.84
C MET A 377 20.61 -2.69 -2.52
N ASP A 378 20.11 -3.68 -1.78
CA ASP A 378 19.02 -4.55 -2.22
C ASP A 378 17.70 -4.04 -1.64
N VAL A 379 16.75 -3.68 -2.51
CA VAL A 379 15.40 -3.26 -2.08
C VAL A 379 14.39 -4.33 -2.47
N PRO A 380 13.78 -5.05 -1.51
CA PRO A 380 12.82 -6.10 -1.81
C PRO A 380 11.48 -5.52 -2.30
N LEU A 381 10.94 -6.10 -3.36
CA LEU A 381 9.65 -5.77 -3.96
C LEU A 381 8.76 -7.02 -4.01
N GLY A 382 8.43 -7.57 -2.84
CA GLY A 382 7.73 -8.85 -2.73
C GLY A 382 8.70 -10.03 -2.79
N ALA A 383 8.60 -10.89 -3.81
CA ALA A 383 9.50 -12.03 -4.00
C ALA A 383 10.79 -11.67 -4.78
N GLU A 384 10.81 -10.51 -5.43
CA GLU A 384 11.90 -10.02 -6.27
C GLU A 384 12.74 -8.98 -5.51
N ILE A 385 13.98 -8.76 -5.96
CA ILE A 385 14.91 -7.78 -5.37
C ILE A 385 15.33 -6.78 -6.45
N LEU A 386 15.16 -5.49 -6.15
CA LEU A 386 15.74 -4.40 -6.92
C LEU A 386 17.19 -4.19 -6.48
N LEU A 387 18.11 -4.27 -7.44
CA LEU A 387 19.50 -3.88 -7.22
C LEU A 387 19.62 -2.38 -7.43
N CYS A 388 20.04 -1.66 -6.40
CA CYS A 388 20.16 -0.21 -6.43
C CYS A 388 21.58 0.22 -6.11
N THR A 389 22.04 1.31 -6.71
CA THR A 389 23.22 2.04 -6.27
C THR A 389 22.77 3.24 -5.45
N ALA A 390 23.09 3.24 -4.15
CA ALA A 390 22.81 4.34 -3.25
C ALA A 390 24.03 5.26 -3.19
N THR A 391 23.79 6.56 -3.33
CA THR A 391 24.79 7.62 -3.23
C THR A 391 24.34 8.62 -2.18
N MET A 392 25.15 8.83 -1.14
CA MET A 392 24.86 9.76 -0.06
C MET A 392 25.92 10.84 0.00
N GLU A 393 25.53 12.09 -0.23
CA GLU A 393 26.34 13.26 0.04
C GLU A 393 26.13 13.69 1.50
N ILE A 394 27.16 13.53 2.32
CA ILE A 394 27.12 13.74 3.77
C ILE A 394 27.48 15.19 4.08
N GLY A 395 26.50 15.97 4.54
CA GLY A 395 26.69 17.32 5.08
C GLY A 395 26.83 17.33 6.61
N GLU A 396 26.95 18.52 7.20
CA GLU A 396 27.16 18.65 8.66
C GLU A 396 25.94 18.25 9.50
N THR A 397 24.73 18.41 8.96
CA THR A 397 23.46 18.22 9.68
C THR A 397 22.55 17.16 9.08
N GLN A 398 22.72 16.84 7.79
CA GLN A 398 21.94 15.85 7.05
C GLN A 398 22.77 15.26 5.92
N ALA A 399 22.42 14.07 5.43
CA ALA A 399 22.92 13.56 4.16
C ALA A 399 21.83 13.67 3.10
N GLN A 400 22.17 14.23 1.95
CA GLN A 400 21.33 14.13 0.76
C GLN A 400 21.61 12.77 0.12
N CYS A 401 20.58 11.95 -0.01
CA CYS A 401 20.73 10.64 -0.61
C CYS A 401 20.01 10.61 -1.95
N SER A 402 20.65 9.99 -2.93
CA SER A 402 20.05 9.62 -4.20
C SER A 402 20.25 8.13 -4.39
N VAL A 403 19.25 7.46 -4.95
CA VAL A 403 19.34 6.03 -5.19
C VAL A 403 18.92 5.78 -6.63
N ARG A 404 19.79 5.10 -7.37
CA ARG A 404 19.56 4.71 -8.76
C ARG A 404 19.24 3.23 -8.82
N VAL A 405 18.14 2.87 -9.49
CA VAL A 405 17.83 1.47 -9.78
C VAL A 405 18.71 0.99 -10.93
N ASN A 406 19.45 -0.11 -10.73
CA ASN A 406 20.28 -0.71 -11.76
C ASN A 406 19.41 -1.59 -12.66
N ASN A 407 18.71 -0.95 -13.59
CA ASN A 407 17.74 -1.58 -14.50
C ASN A 407 18.30 -1.85 -15.90
N MET A 408 19.62 -2.03 -16.06
CA MET A 408 20.24 -2.35 -17.35
C MET A 408 20.73 -3.80 -17.36
N GLU A 409 20.42 -4.53 -18.42
CA GLU A 409 21.07 -5.81 -18.73
C GLU A 409 22.51 -5.59 -19.24
N GLU A 410 23.36 -6.62 -19.23
CA GLU A 410 24.74 -6.55 -19.74
C GLU A 410 24.83 -6.11 -21.22
N ASN A 411 23.75 -6.27 -21.99
CA ASN A 411 23.63 -5.87 -23.39
C ASN A 411 23.19 -4.39 -23.56
N GLY A 412 22.97 -3.64 -22.48
CA GLY A 412 22.52 -2.25 -22.48
C GLY A 412 21.01 -2.06 -22.71
N GLN A 413 20.20 -3.13 -22.71
CA GLN A 413 18.75 -3.05 -22.74
C GLN A 413 18.17 -2.82 -21.33
N PRO A 414 17.06 -2.08 -21.18
CA PRO A 414 16.38 -1.96 -19.91
C PRO A 414 15.80 -3.32 -19.50
N ARG A 415 16.20 -3.80 -18.32
CA ARG A 415 15.60 -4.97 -17.68
C ARG A 415 14.17 -4.62 -17.28
N SER A 416 13.21 -5.48 -17.65
CA SER A 416 11.83 -5.35 -17.19
C SER A 416 11.79 -5.34 -15.67
N LEU A 417 11.18 -4.31 -15.10
CA LEU A 417 10.99 -4.21 -13.67
C LEU A 417 9.96 -5.24 -13.19
N PRO A 418 10.14 -5.83 -12.00
CA PRO A 418 9.24 -6.84 -11.47
C PRO A 418 7.87 -6.23 -11.11
N SER A 419 6.81 -7.02 -11.25
CA SER A 419 5.47 -6.63 -10.79
C SER A 419 5.45 -6.43 -9.27
N PRO A 420 4.87 -5.34 -8.76
CA PRO A 420 4.92 -5.02 -7.34
C PRO A 420 4.00 -5.93 -6.52
N LEU A 421 4.55 -6.47 -5.41
CA LEU A 421 3.79 -6.81 -4.19
C LEU A 421 2.57 -7.73 -4.39
N GLY A 422 2.67 -8.69 -5.30
CA GLY A 422 1.60 -9.67 -5.56
C GLY A 422 0.47 -9.15 -6.47
N LEU A 423 0.72 -8.07 -7.22
CA LEU A 423 -0.16 -7.55 -8.27
C LEU A 423 0.41 -7.90 -9.66
N PRO A 424 0.22 -9.15 -10.14
CA PRO A 424 0.86 -9.67 -11.35
C PRO A 424 0.44 -8.97 -12.66
N GLY A 425 -0.64 -8.19 -12.64
CA GLY A 425 -1.08 -7.41 -13.81
C GLY A 425 -0.49 -6.00 -13.90
N LEU A 426 0.30 -5.58 -12.90
CA LEU A 426 1.02 -4.30 -12.93
C LEU A 426 2.41 -4.48 -13.52
N HIS A 427 2.78 -3.53 -14.37
CA HIS A 427 4.12 -3.39 -14.93
C HIS A 427 4.68 -2.04 -14.50
N LEU A 428 5.81 -2.06 -13.77
CA LEU A 428 6.52 -0.84 -13.39
C LEU A 428 7.32 -0.34 -14.59
N ASP A 429 7.21 0.95 -14.88
CA ASP A 429 7.88 1.60 -16.00
C ASP A 429 9.17 2.27 -15.53
N GLU A 430 9.05 3.11 -14.51
CA GLU A 430 10.15 3.86 -13.91
C GLU A 430 10.04 3.77 -12.39
N ILE A 431 11.18 3.65 -11.71
CA ILE A 431 11.29 3.67 -10.25
C ILE A 431 12.33 4.71 -9.86
N GLU A 432 11.89 5.69 -9.09
CA GLU A 432 12.70 6.64 -8.35
C GLU A 432 12.76 6.17 -6.90
N VAL A 433 13.95 6.17 -6.32
CA VAL A 433 14.14 5.75 -4.93
C VAL A 433 14.58 6.95 -4.12
N ASP A 434 13.72 7.32 -3.17
CA ASP A 434 13.94 8.44 -2.27
C ASP A 434 14.50 7.90 -0.96
N LEU A 435 15.74 8.28 -0.65
CA LEU A 435 16.37 7.98 0.62
C LEU A 435 16.69 9.31 1.32
N GLY A 436 16.27 9.42 2.57
CA GLY A 436 16.60 10.54 3.44
C GLY A 436 17.29 10.04 4.70
N TRP A 437 18.36 10.71 5.10
CA TRP A 437 19.07 10.41 6.35
C TRP A 437 19.29 11.68 7.16
N THR A 438 18.59 11.77 8.29
CA THR A 438 18.73 12.87 9.26
C THR A 438 19.56 12.40 10.44
N PHE A 439 20.52 13.21 10.91
CA PHE A 439 21.35 12.86 12.06
C PHE A 439 20.71 13.20 13.41
N THR A 440 19.83 14.20 13.47
CA THR A 440 19.20 14.65 14.72
C THR A 440 17.75 15.13 14.50
N PRO A 441 16.74 14.37 14.98
CA PRO A 441 16.84 13.02 15.53
C PRO A 441 17.31 12.03 14.44
N PRO A 442 18.04 10.97 14.82
CA PRO A 442 18.55 10.00 13.87
C PRO A 442 17.38 9.21 13.25
N ALA A 443 17.16 9.37 11.94
CA ALA A 443 16.13 8.66 11.21
C ALA A 443 16.57 8.36 9.77
N PHE A 444 16.10 7.23 9.25
CA PHE A 444 16.13 6.91 7.83
C PHE A 444 14.70 6.94 7.29
N LEU A 445 14.53 7.62 6.15
CA LEU A 445 13.30 7.61 5.36
C LEU A 445 13.63 6.94 4.03
N LEU A 446 12.93 5.87 3.68
CA LEU A 446 13.06 5.21 2.39
C LEU A 446 11.68 5.11 1.76
N GLY A 447 11.54 5.69 0.58
CA GLY A 447 10.35 5.59 -0.28
C GLY A 447 10.76 5.13 -1.67
N LEU A 448 9.83 4.47 -2.37
CA LEU A 448 9.98 4.19 -3.80
C LEU A 448 8.81 4.86 -4.51
N ASN A 449 9.08 5.70 -5.47
CA ASN A 449 8.08 6.38 -6.28
C ASN A 449 8.33 6.06 -7.74
N GLY A 450 7.38 6.37 -8.62
CA GLY A 450 7.61 6.20 -10.04
C GLY A 450 6.33 6.06 -10.83
N THR A 451 6.44 5.40 -11.98
CA THR A 451 5.32 5.21 -12.91
C THR A 451 5.07 3.74 -13.24
N PHE A 452 3.81 3.42 -13.56
CA PHE A 452 3.38 2.08 -13.90
C PHE A 452 2.21 2.09 -14.90
N HIS A 453 2.01 0.96 -15.54
CA HIS A 453 0.85 0.69 -16.39
C HIS A 453 0.22 -0.67 -16.06
N ILE A 454 -1.04 -0.83 -16.45
CA ILE A 454 -1.79 -2.08 -16.30
C ILE A 454 -2.03 -2.67 -17.69
N GLN A 455 -1.54 -3.90 -17.90
CA GLN A 455 -1.66 -4.62 -19.18
C GLN A 455 -1.20 -3.80 -20.41
N GLU A 456 -2.12 -3.51 -21.34
CA GLU A 456 -1.83 -2.85 -22.63
C GLU A 456 -1.94 -1.32 -22.53
N GLN A 457 -2.07 -0.76 -21.32
CA GLN A 457 -1.98 0.68 -21.13
C GLN A 457 -0.59 1.19 -21.57
N PRO A 458 -0.49 2.41 -22.13
CA PRO A 458 0.81 3.01 -22.43
C PRO A 458 1.69 3.11 -21.17
N ALA A 459 2.99 2.94 -21.34
CA ALA A 459 3.96 3.13 -20.26
C ALA A 459 3.92 4.56 -19.71
N GLY A 460 4.12 4.71 -18.40
CA GLY A 460 4.23 6.01 -17.72
C GLY A 460 2.89 6.68 -17.39
N VAL A 461 1.75 6.01 -17.64
CA VAL A 461 0.42 6.63 -17.53
C VAL A 461 -0.03 6.84 -16.08
N ASN A 462 0.36 5.96 -15.16
CA ASN A 462 -0.05 6.04 -13.76
C ASN A 462 1.16 6.25 -12.85
N ALA A 463 0.98 6.95 -11.74
CA ALA A 463 2.02 7.18 -10.75
C ALA A 463 1.78 6.31 -9.51
N PHE A 464 2.85 5.79 -8.91
CA PHE A 464 2.79 5.03 -7.66
C PHE A 464 3.74 5.61 -6.59
N GLY A 465 3.47 5.20 -5.35
CA GLY A 465 4.36 5.34 -4.21
C GLY A 465 4.38 4.08 -3.34
N ILE A 466 5.54 3.76 -2.78
CA ILE A 466 5.78 2.64 -1.87
C ILE A 466 6.39 3.20 -0.59
N THR A 467 5.68 2.99 0.52
CA THR A 467 6.23 3.24 1.86
C THR A 467 6.93 1.99 2.34
N VAL A 468 8.16 2.15 2.82
CA VAL A 468 8.99 1.06 3.32
C VAL A 468 9.30 1.28 4.80
N ALA A 469 9.26 0.20 5.59
CA ALA A 469 9.74 0.22 6.97
C ALA A 469 11.12 -0.43 7.06
N LEU A 470 11.99 0.19 7.86
CA LEU A 470 13.31 -0.34 8.21
C LEU A 470 13.22 -0.92 9.62
N THR A 471 13.24 -2.26 9.75
CA THR A 471 13.27 -2.94 11.05
C THR A 471 14.62 -3.64 11.21
N GLY A 472 15.56 -2.99 11.90
CA GLY A 472 16.97 -3.39 11.84
C GLY A 472 17.47 -3.27 10.40
N PRO A 473 18.19 -4.26 9.84
CA PRO A 473 18.72 -4.20 8.46
C PRO A 473 17.70 -4.63 7.40
N LEU A 474 16.53 -5.09 7.82
CA LEU A 474 15.50 -5.60 6.91
C LEU A 474 14.66 -4.44 6.38
N ILE A 475 14.71 -4.29 5.06
CA ILE A 475 13.85 -3.41 4.30
C ILE A 475 12.54 -4.16 4.02
N SER A 476 11.38 -3.61 4.43
CA SER A 476 10.09 -4.28 4.24
C SER A 476 9.02 -3.31 3.70
N PRO A 477 8.50 -3.52 2.47
CA PRO A 477 7.40 -2.73 1.94
C PRO A 477 6.16 -2.83 2.83
N GLN A 478 5.63 -1.69 3.25
CA GLN A 478 4.45 -1.61 4.12
C GLN A 478 3.18 -1.25 3.36
N LEU A 479 3.30 -0.37 2.37
CA LEU A 479 2.19 0.16 1.59
C LEU A 479 2.67 0.42 0.17
N PHE A 480 1.90 -0.01 -0.80
CA PHE A 480 1.93 0.48 -2.17
C PHE A 480 0.60 1.16 -2.46
N TYR A 481 0.64 2.31 -3.10
CA TYR A 481 -0.53 2.97 -3.62
C TYR A 481 -0.25 3.54 -5.01
N GLY A 482 -1.22 3.44 -5.89
CA GLY A 482 -1.19 4.00 -7.24
C GLY A 482 -2.44 4.84 -7.47
N TYR A 483 -2.27 6.04 -8.02
CA TYR A 483 -3.38 6.90 -8.41
C TYR A 483 -3.72 6.70 -9.88
N LEU A 484 -4.97 6.42 -10.18
CA LEU A 484 -5.50 6.27 -11.54
C LEU A 484 -6.64 7.25 -11.78
N GLU A 485 -6.63 7.93 -12.92
CA GLU A 485 -7.72 8.83 -13.31
C GLU A 485 -9.05 8.07 -13.49
N GLN A 486 -8.97 6.87 -14.05
CA GLN A 486 -10.11 5.98 -14.24
C GLN A 486 -9.68 4.52 -14.12
N LEU A 487 -10.52 3.70 -13.49
CA LEU A 487 -10.35 2.26 -13.38
C LEU A 487 -11.71 1.58 -13.58
N ASP A 488 -11.85 0.82 -14.67
CA ASP A 488 -12.99 -0.09 -14.83
C ASP A 488 -12.74 -1.43 -14.13
N LEU A 489 -13.82 -2.19 -13.94
CA LEU A 489 -13.78 -3.46 -13.22
C LEU A 489 -12.88 -4.51 -13.91
N GLU A 490 -12.81 -4.50 -15.24
CA GLU A 490 -11.97 -5.41 -16.01
C GLU A 490 -10.48 -5.11 -15.78
N THR A 491 -10.10 -3.83 -15.83
CA THR A 491 -8.75 -3.34 -15.56
C THR A 491 -8.34 -3.62 -14.11
N PHE A 492 -9.24 -3.44 -13.13
CA PHE A 492 -8.94 -3.79 -11.73
C PHE A 492 -8.70 -5.29 -11.56
N TYR A 493 -9.56 -6.14 -12.13
CA TYR A 493 -9.40 -7.58 -12.07
C TYR A 493 -8.09 -8.04 -12.74
N ALA A 494 -7.78 -7.44 -13.90
CA ALA A 494 -6.53 -7.64 -14.62
C ALA A 494 -5.32 -7.27 -13.77
N ALA A 495 -5.31 -6.09 -13.14
CA ALA A 495 -4.24 -5.63 -12.26
C ALA A 495 -3.95 -6.63 -11.11
N VAL A 496 -5.00 -7.13 -10.46
CA VAL A 496 -4.89 -8.02 -9.29
C VAL A 496 -4.57 -9.46 -9.68
N THR A 497 -5.06 -9.96 -10.81
CA THR A 497 -4.97 -11.40 -11.15
C THR A 497 -4.06 -11.72 -12.32
N GLY A 498 -3.67 -10.73 -13.11
CA GLY A 498 -2.97 -10.90 -14.38
C GLY A 498 -3.83 -11.56 -15.47
N LYS A 499 -5.16 -11.68 -15.26
CA LYS A 499 -6.09 -12.37 -16.17
C LYS A 499 -7.24 -11.45 -16.59
N PRO A 500 -7.80 -11.65 -17.80
CA PRO A 500 -8.99 -10.92 -18.21
C PRO A 500 -10.24 -11.39 -17.45
N LEU A 501 -11.18 -10.48 -17.22
CA LEU A 501 -12.45 -10.76 -16.57
C LEU A 501 -13.49 -11.25 -17.59
N SER A 502 -14.10 -12.42 -17.38
CA SER A 502 -15.10 -12.98 -18.30
C SER A 502 -16.43 -13.29 -17.60
N GLY A 503 -17.55 -13.17 -18.33
CA GLY A 503 -18.87 -13.59 -17.85
C GLY A 503 -19.62 -12.56 -17.00
N ILE A 504 -19.17 -11.31 -16.94
CA ILE A 504 -19.87 -10.25 -16.22
C ILE A 504 -21.01 -9.62 -17.05
N PRO A 505 -22.14 -9.28 -16.42
CA PRO A 505 -23.22 -8.51 -17.05
C PRO A 505 -22.74 -7.21 -17.72
N ASP A 506 -23.34 -6.83 -18.84
CA ASP A 506 -22.91 -5.65 -19.63
C ASP A 506 -23.01 -4.32 -18.89
N PHE A 507 -23.88 -4.21 -17.89
CA PHE A 507 -23.97 -3.00 -17.08
C PHE A 507 -22.72 -2.82 -16.19
N LEU A 508 -22.12 -3.90 -15.67
CA LEU A 508 -20.90 -3.83 -14.88
C LEU A 508 -19.68 -3.45 -15.72
N LYS A 509 -19.68 -3.78 -17.02
CA LYS A 509 -18.63 -3.35 -17.96
C LYS A 509 -18.61 -1.84 -18.20
N LYS A 510 -19.75 -1.17 -17.99
CA LYS A 510 -19.87 0.29 -18.13
C LYS A 510 -19.54 1.05 -16.85
N LEU A 511 -19.32 0.32 -15.75
CA LEU A 511 -18.98 0.92 -14.47
C LEU A 511 -17.47 1.19 -14.43
N ALA A 512 -17.12 2.47 -14.38
CA ALA A 512 -15.75 2.90 -14.20
C ALA A 512 -15.66 3.80 -12.97
N ALA A 513 -14.75 3.46 -12.07
CA ALA A 513 -14.37 4.34 -10.98
C ALA A 513 -13.43 5.42 -11.52
N LYS A 514 -13.55 6.64 -10.99
CA LYS A 514 -12.70 7.79 -11.31
C LYS A 514 -11.96 8.23 -10.06
N GLN A 515 -10.78 8.84 -10.25
CA GLN A 515 -9.91 9.30 -9.16
C GLN A 515 -9.64 8.17 -8.16
N VAL A 516 -9.07 7.09 -8.66
CA VAL A 516 -8.96 5.83 -7.95
C VAL A 516 -7.60 5.71 -7.29
N PHE A 517 -7.59 5.51 -5.98
CA PHE A 517 -6.42 5.02 -5.27
C PHE A 517 -6.51 3.50 -5.18
N MET A 518 -5.68 2.82 -5.96
CA MET A 518 -5.46 1.37 -5.82
C MET A 518 -4.30 1.15 -4.84
N TYR A 519 -4.42 0.17 -3.94
CA TYR A 519 -3.41 -0.05 -2.93
C TYR A 519 -3.18 -1.53 -2.62
N TRP A 520 -1.98 -1.81 -2.10
CA TRP A 520 -1.64 -3.02 -1.33
C TRP A 520 -1.04 -2.56 0.00
N SER A 521 -1.46 -3.13 1.12
CA SER A 521 -0.97 -2.70 2.43
C SER A 521 -0.80 -3.86 3.41
N GLN A 522 0.25 -3.79 4.23
CA GLN A 522 0.46 -4.63 5.43
C GLN A 522 0.09 -3.90 6.72
N ILE A 523 -0.25 -2.62 6.63
CA ILE A 523 -0.64 -1.79 7.78
C ILE A 523 -1.98 -1.11 7.52
N SER A 524 -2.57 -0.54 8.57
CA SER A 524 -3.63 0.45 8.38
C SER A 524 -3.00 1.83 8.38
N LYS A 525 -3.23 2.61 7.32
CA LYS A 525 -2.68 3.96 7.15
C LYS A 525 -3.72 4.85 6.49
N GLU A 526 -3.67 6.13 6.81
CA GLU A 526 -4.45 7.14 6.08
C GLU A 526 -3.66 7.57 4.83
N LEU A 527 -4.29 7.52 3.66
CA LEU A 527 -3.74 8.01 2.40
C LEU A 527 -3.72 9.55 2.38
N PRO A 528 -2.99 10.17 1.43
CA PRO A 528 -2.92 11.62 1.31
C PRO A 528 -4.29 12.29 1.17
N ASP A 529 -5.26 11.64 0.54
CA ASP A 529 -6.63 12.15 0.39
C ASP A 529 -7.48 12.02 1.66
N GLY A 530 -6.93 11.49 2.76
CA GLY A 530 -7.61 11.25 4.02
C GLY A 530 -8.36 9.91 4.09
N THR A 531 -8.35 9.11 3.03
CA THR A 531 -9.00 7.80 3.05
C THR A 531 -8.19 6.79 3.84
N LEU A 532 -8.85 5.98 4.67
CA LEU A 532 -8.18 4.93 5.43
C LEU A 532 -8.03 3.67 4.58
N VAL A 533 -6.79 3.20 4.43
CA VAL A 533 -6.48 1.88 3.89
C VAL A 533 -6.22 0.90 5.00
N SER A 534 -6.65 -0.35 4.80
CA SER A 534 -6.47 -1.48 5.73
C SER A 534 -5.59 -2.55 5.08
N GLN A 535 -5.16 -3.54 5.88
CA GLN A 535 -4.31 -4.63 5.39
C GLN A 535 -5.00 -5.44 4.28
N GLY A 536 -4.34 -5.57 3.13
CA GLY A 536 -4.88 -6.25 1.95
C GLY A 536 -4.63 -5.48 0.66
N ILE A 537 -5.35 -5.85 -0.39
CA ILE A 537 -5.38 -5.19 -1.69
C ILE A 537 -6.74 -4.54 -1.85
N GLY A 538 -6.80 -3.29 -2.30
CA GLY A 538 -8.09 -2.64 -2.48
C GLY A 538 -8.02 -1.43 -3.39
N PHE A 539 -9.17 -0.78 -3.55
CA PHE A 539 -9.24 0.53 -4.15
C PHE A 539 -10.32 1.39 -3.49
N ASN A 540 -10.12 2.71 -3.55
CA ASN A 540 -11.10 3.73 -3.23
C ASN A 540 -11.27 4.63 -4.46
N GLY A 541 -12.51 4.96 -4.82
CA GLY A 541 -12.75 5.85 -5.97
C GLY A 541 -14.22 6.21 -6.17
N PHE A 542 -14.51 7.00 -7.19
CA PHE A 542 -15.86 7.51 -7.45
C PHE A 542 -16.48 6.84 -8.65
N ILE A 543 -17.67 6.27 -8.47
CA ILE A 543 -18.49 5.74 -9.56
C ILE A 543 -19.68 6.66 -9.79
N ASP A 544 -20.09 6.77 -11.05
CA ASP A 544 -21.34 7.40 -11.44
C ASP A 544 -22.40 6.32 -11.61
N LEU A 545 -23.39 6.30 -10.71
CA LEU A 545 -24.53 5.41 -10.78
C LEU A 545 -25.75 6.23 -11.22
N PHE A 546 -26.08 6.24 -12.51
CA PHE A 546 -27.26 6.95 -13.04
C PHE A 546 -27.29 8.47 -12.75
N GLY A 547 -26.13 9.13 -12.74
CA GLY A 547 -25.97 10.55 -12.40
C GLY A 547 -25.72 10.80 -10.91
N PHE A 548 -25.78 9.76 -10.07
CA PHE A 548 -25.50 9.86 -8.64
C PHE A 548 -24.02 9.66 -8.38
N ARG A 549 -23.39 10.72 -7.87
CA ARG A 549 -22.01 10.66 -7.39
C ARG A 549 -21.94 9.70 -6.20
N THR A 550 -21.20 8.61 -6.37
CA THR A 550 -21.08 7.54 -5.37
C THR A 550 -19.61 7.28 -5.10
N HIS A 551 -19.21 7.26 -3.84
CA HIS A 551 -17.89 6.79 -3.43
C HIS A 551 -17.96 5.28 -3.20
N ALA A 552 -17.07 4.54 -3.85
CA ALA A 552 -16.95 3.09 -3.71
C ALA A 552 -15.57 2.74 -3.14
N SER A 553 -15.57 1.84 -2.15
CA SER A 553 -14.37 1.19 -1.65
C SER A 553 -14.51 -0.32 -1.75
N PHE A 554 -13.41 -0.97 -2.07
CA PHE A 554 -13.33 -2.42 -2.13
C PHE A 554 -11.99 -2.88 -1.57
N MET A 555 -11.99 -3.95 -0.78
CA MET A 555 -10.77 -4.56 -0.28
C MET A 555 -10.88 -6.08 -0.26
N LEU A 556 -9.85 -6.73 -0.77
CA LEU A 556 -9.56 -8.14 -0.68
C LEU A 556 -8.39 -8.35 0.30
N SER A 557 -8.59 -9.17 1.32
CA SER A 557 -7.54 -9.61 2.24
C SER A 557 -7.45 -11.13 2.28
N ARG A 558 -6.44 -11.66 2.99
CA ARG A 558 -6.37 -13.10 3.29
C ARG A 558 -7.58 -13.58 4.10
N GLY A 559 -8.25 -12.70 4.85
CA GLY A 559 -9.42 -13.03 5.67
C GLY A 559 -10.73 -13.04 4.90
N GLY A 560 -10.80 -12.39 3.73
CA GLY A 560 -12.01 -12.28 2.92
C GLY A 560 -12.13 -10.94 2.19
N ILE A 561 -13.35 -10.63 1.74
CA ILE A 561 -13.68 -9.47 0.93
C ILE A 561 -14.56 -8.51 1.73
N GLN A 562 -14.29 -7.21 1.62
CA GLN A 562 -15.19 -6.16 2.08
C GLN A 562 -15.36 -5.10 0.99
N GLY A 563 -16.46 -4.39 1.03
CA GLY A 563 -16.65 -3.22 0.20
C GLY A 563 -17.80 -2.36 0.68
N SER A 564 -17.78 -1.11 0.24
CA SER A 564 -18.86 -0.17 0.50
C SER A 564 -19.09 0.73 -0.70
N ALA A 565 -20.33 1.15 -0.87
CA ALA A 565 -20.72 2.18 -1.82
C ALA A 565 -21.64 3.15 -1.09
N GLN A 566 -21.31 4.44 -1.14
CA GLN A 566 -22.13 5.49 -0.57
C GLN A 566 -22.41 6.58 -1.61
N ALA A 567 -23.69 6.79 -1.91
CA ALA A 567 -24.15 7.83 -2.81
C ALA A 567 -24.39 9.14 -2.06
N ALA A 568 -24.26 10.27 -2.75
CA ALA A 568 -24.76 11.55 -2.24
C ALA A 568 -26.30 11.56 -2.24
N PRO A 569 -26.95 12.23 -1.26
CA PRO A 569 -28.39 12.44 -1.32
C PRO A 569 -28.75 13.25 -2.58
N PHE A 570 -29.85 12.86 -3.21
CA PHE A 570 -30.34 13.48 -4.44
C PHE A 570 -31.69 14.13 -4.20
N ARG A 571 -31.89 15.31 -4.79
CA ARG A 571 -33.18 16.02 -4.78
C ARG A 571 -33.49 16.56 -6.17
N LEU A 572 -34.63 16.17 -6.73
CA LEU A 572 -35.18 16.77 -7.94
C LEU A 572 -36.29 17.76 -7.54
N GLY A 573 -35.91 19.03 -7.42
CA GLY A 573 -36.81 20.09 -6.96
C GLY A 573 -37.35 19.81 -5.55
N LYS A 574 -38.64 20.03 -5.33
CA LYS A 574 -39.38 19.63 -4.12
C LYS A 574 -40.13 18.30 -4.27
N GLY A 575 -39.99 17.65 -5.44
CA GLY A 575 -40.87 16.55 -5.84
C GLY A 575 -40.33 15.17 -5.53
N LEU A 576 -39.02 14.96 -5.58
CA LEU A 576 -38.40 13.65 -5.32
C LEU A 576 -37.11 13.85 -4.54
N ALA A 577 -36.96 13.14 -3.42
CA ALA A 577 -35.73 13.02 -2.68
C ALA A 577 -35.33 11.54 -2.54
N ILE A 578 -34.06 11.24 -2.78
CA ILE A 578 -33.46 9.91 -2.59
C ILE A 578 -32.29 10.06 -1.62
N GLY A 579 -32.28 9.27 -0.56
CA GLY A 579 -31.33 9.35 0.54
C GLY A 579 -31.12 8.00 1.23
N GLY A 580 -30.66 8.05 2.49
CA GLY A 580 -30.43 6.89 3.35
C GLY A 580 -29.52 7.24 4.52
N ASN A 581 -28.98 6.22 5.18
CA ASN A 581 -28.18 6.36 6.41
C ASN A 581 -26.67 6.50 6.15
N GLY A 582 -26.27 6.99 4.97
CA GLY A 582 -24.87 7.23 4.63
C GLY A 582 -24.26 8.37 5.47
N GLU A 583 -23.13 8.09 6.12
CA GLU A 583 -22.44 9.03 7.04
C GLU A 583 -21.74 10.20 6.33
N GLY A 584 -21.40 10.01 5.06
CA GLY A 584 -20.72 10.99 4.22
C GLY A 584 -19.27 10.59 4.03
N ILE A 585 -18.65 11.09 2.96
CA ILE A 585 -17.22 10.90 2.69
C ILE A 585 -16.58 12.27 2.62
N SER A 586 -15.57 12.50 3.45
CA SER A 586 -14.76 13.71 3.42
C SER A 586 -13.35 13.38 2.96
N LEU A 587 -12.78 14.28 2.16
CA LEU A 587 -11.39 14.18 1.71
C LEU A 587 -10.55 15.30 2.32
N LYS A 588 -9.25 15.05 2.43
CA LYS A 588 -8.24 16.06 2.74
C LYS A 588 -7.81 16.79 1.47
N GLU A 589 -7.79 18.11 1.55
CA GLU A 589 -7.20 18.99 0.54
C GLU A 589 -6.06 19.80 1.16
N TYR A 590 -5.06 20.09 0.34
CA TYR A 590 -3.86 20.84 0.71
C TYR A 590 -3.76 22.10 -0.14
N PHE A 591 -3.28 23.18 0.45
CA PHE A 591 -3.05 24.43 -0.25
C PHE A 591 -1.66 24.44 -0.90
N VAL A 592 -1.63 24.18 -2.20
CA VAL A 592 -0.40 24.09 -3.01
C VAL A 592 -0.52 25.07 -4.18
N ASP A 593 0.52 25.87 -4.41
CA ASP A 593 0.59 26.85 -5.52
C ASP A 593 -0.64 27.75 -5.68
N GLY A 594 -1.21 28.18 -4.54
CA GLY A 594 -2.37 29.09 -4.52
C GLY A 594 -3.73 28.42 -4.72
N SER A 595 -3.79 27.09 -4.78
CA SER A 595 -5.03 26.31 -4.98
C SER A 595 -5.17 25.18 -3.95
N TRP A 596 -6.41 24.85 -3.58
CA TRP A 596 -6.70 23.67 -2.77
C TRP A 596 -6.81 22.44 -3.67
N ILE A 597 -5.97 21.43 -3.44
CA ILE A 597 -5.92 20.20 -4.23
C ILE A 597 -5.87 18.96 -3.33
N THR A 598 -6.45 17.86 -3.80
CA THR A 598 -6.21 16.53 -3.21
C THR A 598 -4.88 16.00 -3.72
N LEU A 599 -3.96 15.69 -2.82
CA LEU A 599 -2.64 15.20 -3.21
C LEU A 599 -2.71 13.74 -3.67
N LYS A 600 -1.94 13.43 -4.73
CA LYS A 600 -1.79 12.07 -5.28
C LYS A 600 -0.69 11.27 -4.58
N LYS A 601 0.16 11.94 -3.80
CA LYS A 601 1.30 11.40 -3.05
C LYS A 601 1.38 12.08 -1.68
N GLU A 602 2.12 11.48 -0.75
CA GLU A 602 2.37 12.12 0.54
C GLU A 602 3.10 13.46 0.34
N PRO A 603 2.69 14.52 1.06
CA PRO A 603 3.33 15.81 0.94
C PRO A 603 4.76 15.74 1.48
N GLU A 604 5.73 16.18 0.67
CA GLU A 604 7.14 16.29 1.05
C GLU A 604 7.38 17.48 2.00
N GLU A 605 6.50 18.49 1.94
CA GLU A 605 6.56 19.70 2.74
C GLU A 605 5.28 19.90 3.56
N ALA A 606 5.35 20.73 4.60
CA ALA A 606 4.17 21.06 5.41
C ALA A 606 3.27 22.08 4.69
N TYR A 607 2.17 21.61 4.10
CA TYR A 607 1.12 22.46 3.52
C TYR A 607 -0.04 22.71 4.51
N ASP A 608 -0.73 23.85 4.36
CA ASP A 608 -2.02 24.06 5.02
C ASP A 608 -3.02 23.01 4.53
N MET A 609 -3.77 22.42 5.46
CA MET A 609 -4.71 21.33 5.16
C MET A 609 -6.14 21.67 5.62
N ARG A 610 -7.13 21.18 4.87
CA ARG A 610 -8.56 21.24 5.24
C ARG A 610 -9.26 19.92 4.90
N THR A 611 -10.32 19.60 5.64
CA THR A 611 -11.21 18.48 5.33
C THR A 611 -12.48 19.01 4.67
N VAL A 612 -12.83 18.46 3.50
CA VAL A 612 -14.00 18.90 2.72
C VAL A 612 -14.96 17.73 2.52
N PRO A 613 -16.28 17.88 2.80
CA PRO A 613 -17.26 16.87 2.46
C PRO A 613 -17.34 16.74 0.94
N TYR A 614 -17.10 15.53 0.45
CA TYR A 614 -17.08 15.21 -0.97
C TYR A 614 -18.31 14.39 -1.39
N ILE A 615 -18.82 13.57 -0.47
CA ILE A 615 -20.16 12.98 -0.47
C ILE A 615 -20.87 13.49 0.79
N GLU A 616 -21.98 14.20 0.62
CA GLU A 616 -22.78 14.71 1.74
C GLU A 616 -23.42 13.55 2.53
N PRO A 617 -23.59 13.69 3.86
CA PRO A 617 -24.34 12.74 4.68
C PRO A 617 -25.82 12.65 4.26
N GLY A 618 -26.47 11.54 4.59
CA GLY A 618 -27.90 11.31 4.35
C GLY A 618 -28.24 10.66 2.99
N GLY A 619 -27.23 10.15 2.28
CA GLY A 619 -27.40 9.41 1.03
C GLY A 619 -27.53 7.90 1.21
N ALA A 620 -27.90 7.19 0.14
CA ALA A 620 -28.00 5.73 0.17
C ALA A 620 -26.64 5.07 0.41
N VAL A 621 -26.62 3.97 1.16
CA VAL A 621 -25.40 3.24 1.52
C VAL A 621 -25.57 1.75 1.35
N PHE A 622 -24.53 1.09 0.88
CA PHE A 622 -24.40 -0.35 0.77
C PHE A 622 -23.02 -0.75 1.32
N ARG A 623 -22.97 -1.75 2.20
CA ARG A 623 -21.75 -2.28 2.80
C ARG A 623 -21.84 -3.81 2.81
N PHE A 624 -20.74 -4.48 2.51
CA PHE A 624 -20.65 -5.93 2.66
C PHE A 624 -19.29 -6.31 3.25
N ASN A 625 -19.25 -7.39 4.02
CA ASN A 625 -18.07 -7.92 4.67
C ASN A 625 -18.20 -9.45 4.78
N THR A 626 -17.23 -10.21 4.30
CA THR A 626 -17.28 -11.69 4.41
C THR A 626 -16.57 -12.22 5.65
N VAL A 627 -15.95 -11.35 6.45
CA VAL A 627 -15.06 -11.71 7.57
C VAL A 627 -15.74 -11.45 8.91
N ALA A 628 -16.40 -10.31 9.04
CA ALA A 628 -17.02 -9.86 10.29
C ALA A 628 -18.48 -9.48 10.07
N SER A 629 -19.30 -9.77 11.07
CA SER A 629 -20.69 -9.33 11.18
C SER A 629 -20.75 -7.81 11.46
N PRO A 630 -21.64 -7.03 10.82
CA PRO A 630 -22.64 -7.47 9.84
C PRO A 630 -22.02 -7.77 8.45
N TYR A 631 -22.47 -8.87 7.85
CA TYR A 631 -22.02 -9.33 6.54
C TYR A 631 -22.57 -8.51 5.37
N LEU A 632 -23.76 -7.94 5.55
CA LEU A 632 -24.40 -7.03 4.61
C LEU A 632 -25.13 -5.94 5.40
N TYR A 633 -25.01 -4.70 4.96
CA TYR A 633 -25.82 -3.59 5.42
C TYR A 633 -26.21 -2.72 4.23
N ALA A 634 -27.49 -2.37 4.10
CA ALA A 634 -27.96 -1.45 3.08
C ALA A 634 -29.04 -0.54 3.67
N SER A 635 -29.00 0.75 3.32
CA SER A 635 -30.04 1.71 3.68
C SER A 635 -30.34 2.62 2.49
N ALA A 636 -31.63 2.76 2.19
CA ALA A 636 -32.14 3.65 1.17
C ALA A 636 -33.48 4.26 1.61
N ARG A 637 -33.66 5.54 1.34
CA ARG A 637 -34.87 6.30 1.62
C ARG A 637 -35.32 7.03 0.36
N ILE A 638 -36.61 6.99 0.06
CA ILE A 638 -37.24 7.68 -1.06
C ILE A 638 -38.38 8.50 -0.50
N SER A 639 -38.42 9.79 -0.84
CA SER A 639 -39.54 10.68 -0.54
C SER A 639 -40.06 11.34 -1.81
N PHE A 640 -41.38 11.42 -1.95
CA PHE A 640 -42.05 12.00 -3.10
C PHE A 640 -43.09 13.04 -2.65
N LEU A 641 -42.95 14.26 -3.15
CA LEU A 641 -43.79 15.44 -2.86
C LEU A 641 -43.95 15.79 -1.38
N ASP A 642 -43.02 15.35 -0.53
CA ASP A 642 -43.16 15.36 0.94
C ASP A 642 -44.46 14.68 1.43
N LEU A 643 -45.10 13.90 0.56
CA LEU A 643 -46.37 13.21 0.79
C LEU A 643 -46.14 11.74 1.02
N LEU A 644 -45.27 11.09 0.25
CA LEU A 644 -44.94 9.68 0.41
C LEU A 644 -43.49 9.57 0.86
N GLU A 645 -43.24 8.83 1.92
CA GLU A 645 -41.91 8.50 2.37
C GLU A 645 -41.79 6.99 2.51
N GLN A 646 -40.69 6.41 1.99
CA GLN A 646 -40.35 5.00 2.13
C GLN A 646 -38.89 4.87 2.54
N GLU A 647 -38.64 4.16 3.64
CA GLU A 647 -37.29 3.81 4.08
C GLU A 647 -37.14 2.30 4.14
N ALA A 648 -36.02 1.79 3.64
CA ALA A 648 -35.64 0.40 3.74
C ALA A 648 -34.24 0.29 4.34
N GLU A 649 -34.13 -0.41 5.46
CA GLU A 649 -32.86 -0.82 6.06
C GLU A 649 -32.76 -2.35 6.05
N ILE A 650 -31.62 -2.87 5.63
CA ILE A 650 -31.37 -4.31 5.49
C ILE A 650 -30.04 -4.64 6.14
N GLU A 651 -30.01 -5.63 7.02
CA GLU A 651 -28.81 -6.13 7.68
C GLU A 651 -28.78 -7.67 7.68
N ILE A 652 -27.66 -8.25 7.24
CA ILE A 652 -27.38 -9.69 7.42
C ILE A 652 -26.20 -9.79 8.38
N SER A 653 -26.39 -10.46 9.52
CA SER A 653 -25.38 -10.60 10.58
C SER A 653 -25.27 -12.06 11.06
N ASP A 654 -24.37 -12.31 12.00
CA ASP A 654 -24.30 -13.57 12.76
C ASP A 654 -25.55 -13.85 13.60
N GLN A 655 -26.41 -12.85 13.79
CA GLN A 655 -27.70 -12.96 14.48
C GLN A 655 -28.89 -13.21 13.52
N GLY A 656 -28.62 -13.34 12.21
CA GLY A 656 -29.60 -13.64 11.19
C GLY A 656 -29.82 -12.51 10.18
N PHE A 657 -31.02 -12.47 9.59
CA PHE A 657 -31.41 -11.47 8.60
C PHE A 657 -32.43 -10.50 9.20
N ARG A 658 -32.07 -9.23 9.31
CA ARG A 658 -32.93 -8.14 9.79
C ARG A 658 -33.27 -7.21 8.63
N PHE A 659 -34.53 -6.79 8.54
CA PHE A 659 -34.91 -5.70 7.65
C PHE A 659 -35.98 -4.83 8.30
N GLU A 660 -35.86 -3.52 8.09
CA GLU A 660 -36.84 -2.53 8.51
C GLU A 660 -37.43 -1.86 7.29
N LEU A 661 -38.75 -1.73 7.26
CA LEU A 661 -39.50 -1.01 6.23
C LEU A 661 -40.35 0.04 6.91
N GLU A 662 -40.14 1.30 6.58
CA GLU A 662 -40.97 2.40 7.06
C GLU A 662 -41.68 3.05 5.88
N THR A 663 -42.96 3.36 6.04
CA THR A 663 -43.77 4.04 5.03
C THR A 663 -44.60 5.11 5.69
N GLY A 664 -44.36 6.36 5.31
CA GLY A 664 -45.13 7.52 5.74
C GLY A 664 -45.99 8.07 4.60
N ILE A 665 -47.22 8.49 4.90
CA ILE A 665 -48.02 9.36 4.03
C ILE A 665 -48.30 10.67 4.78
N GLY A 666 -47.50 11.71 4.52
CA GLY A 666 -47.49 12.96 5.28
C GLY A 666 -47.25 12.70 6.78
N GLU A 667 -47.87 13.52 7.64
CA GLU A 667 -47.97 13.26 9.09
C GLU A 667 -49.16 12.34 9.42
N LEU A 668 -49.96 11.95 8.43
CA LEU A 668 -51.25 11.29 8.65
C LEU A 668 -51.13 9.79 8.85
N ILE A 669 -50.24 9.12 8.11
CA ILE A 669 -50.08 7.67 8.17
C ILE A 669 -48.60 7.37 8.35
N ASN A 670 -48.26 6.56 9.34
CA ASN A 670 -46.96 5.94 9.45
C ASN A 670 -47.13 4.42 9.62
N SER A 671 -46.36 3.63 8.88
CA SER A 671 -46.23 2.19 9.09
C SER A 671 -44.77 1.81 9.20
N LYS A 672 -44.40 1.17 10.30
CA LYS A 672 -43.06 0.64 10.52
C LYS A 672 -43.11 -0.87 10.69
N TRP A 673 -42.29 -1.59 9.92
CA TRP A 673 -42.12 -3.04 10.03
C TRP A 673 -40.68 -3.33 10.42
N SER A 674 -40.48 -4.00 11.55
CA SER A 674 -39.19 -4.51 11.99
C SER A 674 -39.21 -6.03 11.95
N CYS A 675 -38.50 -6.60 10.99
CA CYS A 675 -38.50 -8.03 10.71
C CYS A 675 -37.13 -8.65 11.01
N GLN A 676 -37.11 -9.85 11.57
CA GLN A 676 -35.92 -10.62 11.90
C GLN A 676 -36.14 -12.11 11.60
N LEU A 677 -35.18 -12.71 10.90
CA LEU A 677 -35.09 -14.14 10.67
C LEU A 677 -33.80 -14.65 11.32
N THR A 678 -33.89 -15.31 12.47
CA THR A 678 -32.72 -15.74 13.26
C THR A 678 -32.08 -17.01 12.68
N ASP A 679 -32.90 -17.90 12.11
CA ASP A 679 -32.48 -19.13 11.44
C ASP A 679 -33.51 -19.53 10.34
N GLN A 680 -33.30 -20.65 9.65
CA GLN A 680 -34.22 -21.12 8.60
C GLN A 680 -35.64 -21.46 9.11
N ALA A 681 -35.85 -21.51 10.42
CA ALA A 681 -37.09 -21.95 11.05
C ALA A 681 -37.71 -20.91 11.99
N THR A 682 -37.10 -19.73 12.18
CA THR A 682 -37.55 -18.76 13.20
C THR A 682 -37.61 -17.35 12.62
N PHE A 683 -38.82 -16.95 12.21
CA PHE A 683 -39.15 -15.59 11.79
C PHE A 683 -39.86 -14.83 12.92
N ARG A 684 -39.54 -13.55 13.07
CA ARG A 684 -40.25 -12.59 13.94
C ARG A 684 -40.42 -11.28 13.19
N ALA A 685 -41.57 -10.66 13.28
CA ALA A 685 -41.82 -9.31 12.80
C ALA A 685 -42.65 -8.53 13.81
N LYS A 686 -42.34 -7.26 13.97
CA LYS A 686 -43.17 -6.28 14.66
C LYS A 686 -43.61 -5.26 13.63
N ALA A 687 -44.91 -5.04 13.50
CA ALA A 687 -45.47 -3.98 12.69
C ALA A 687 -46.13 -2.95 13.60
N GLU A 688 -45.88 -1.69 13.35
CA GLU A 688 -46.54 -0.55 13.96
C GLU A 688 -47.23 0.24 12.86
N PHE A 689 -48.45 0.69 13.13
CA PHE A 689 -49.25 1.49 12.22
C PHE A 689 -49.88 2.61 13.03
N THR A 690 -49.67 3.85 12.62
CA THR A 690 -50.28 5.04 13.17
C THR A 690 -51.05 5.74 12.07
N LEU A 691 -52.30 6.09 12.35
CA LEU A 691 -53.11 7.01 11.58
C LEU A 691 -53.49 8.17 12.49
N ASP A 692 -53.07 9.37 12.16
CA ASP A 692 -53.37 10.60 12.91
C ASP A 692 -54.07 11.58 11.97
N LEU A 693 -55.32 11.95 12.29
CA LEU A 693 -56.15 12.83 11.50
C LEU A 693 -56.66 13.97 12.38
N ASP A 694 -56.02 15.13 12.28
CA ASP A 694 -56.55 16.42 12.78
C ASP A 694 -57.21 17.17 11.61
N ILE A 695 -58.53 16.97 11.44
CA ILE A 695 -59.30 17.54 10.33
C ILE A 695 -60.28 18.57 10.86
N LYS A 696 -60.21 19.81 10.36
CA LYS A 696 -61.23 20.83 10.66
C LYS A 696 -62.41 20.70 9.70
N VAL A 697 -63.51 20.13 10.18
CA VAL A 697 -64.78 20.00 9.46
C VAL A 697 -65.61 21.27 9.66
N GLY A 698 -65.78 22.06 8.60
CA GLY A 698 -66.67 23.21 8.57
C GLY A 698 -66.24 24.30 7.56
N PRO A 699 -66.91 25.47 7.59
CA PRO A 699 -67.90 25.90 8.57
C PRO A 699 -69.24 25.17 8.45
N ILE A 700 -69.75 24.67 9.58
CA ILE A 700 -71.07 24.05 9.65
C ILE A 700 -72.12 25.18 9.67
N LYS A 701 -72.87 25.34 8.57
CA LYS A 701 -73.92 26.36 8.48
C LYS A 701 -75.29 25.76 8.73
N MET A 702 -75.91 26.09 9.87
CA MET A 702 -77.34 25.82 10.07
C MET A 702 -78.14 27.10 9.86
N LEU A 703 -79.14 27.04 8.97
CA LEU A 703 -80.05 28.16 8.68
C LEU A 703 -79.31 29.48 8.32
N GLY A 704 -78.18 29.37 7.62
CA GLY A 704 -77.36 30.52 7.21
C GLY A 704 -76.48 31.13 8.31
N THR A 705 -76.52 30.60 9.54
CA THR A 705 -75.61 30.99 10.63
C THR A 705 -74.43 30.03 10.64
N ASP A 706 -73.22 30.59 10.55
CA ASP A 706 -71.97 29.83 10.70
C ASP A 706 -71.80 29.42 12.16
N LEU A 707 -71.86 28.11 12.43
CA LEU A 707 -71.65 27.52 13.76
C LEU A 707 -70.17 27.25 14.05
N GLY A 708 -69.28 27.68 13.16
CA GLY A 708 -67.84 27.48 13.26
C GLY A 708 -67.38 26.18 12.60
N THR A 709 -66.09 25.91 12.77
CA THR A 709 -65.42 24.67 12.35
C THR A 709 -65.30 23.73 13.54
N TYR A 710 -65.68 22.48 13.35
CA TYR A 710 -65.45 21.38 14.29
C TYR A 710 -64.08 20.77 14.01
N GLY A 711 -63.19 20.71 15.00
CA GLY A 711 -61.95 19.93 14.87
C GLY A 711 -62.28 18.46 15.12
N LEU A 712 -61.99 17.61 14.14
CA LEU A 712 -62.09 16.17 14.23
C LEU A 712 -60.69 15.64 14.54
N ASP A 713 -60.49 15.09 15.72
CA ASP A 713 -59.22 14.52 16.17
C ASP A 713 -59.34 12.99 16.27
N ILE A 714 -58.69 12.29 15.35
CA ILE A 714 -58.69 10.82 15.27
C ILE A 714 -57.26 10.31 15.29
N GLU A 715 -56.91 9.57 16.33
CA GLU A 715 -55.64 8.84 16.42
C GLU A 715 -55.91 7.34 16.45
N PHE A 716 -55.32 6.58 15.55
CA PHE A 716 -55.39 5.13 15.51
C PHE A 716 -53.98 4.54 15.50
N ASN A 717 -53.60 3.91 16.59
CA ASN A 717 -52.33 3.21 16.74
C ASN A 717 -52.59 1.71 16.81
N ALA A 718 -52.10 0.95 15.84
CA ALA A 718 -52.11 -0.50 15.86
C ALA A 718 -50.67 -1.03 15.92
N GLN A 719 -50.48 -2.09 16.69
CA GLN A 719 -49.25 -2.86 16.70
C GLN A 719 -49.57 -4.34 16.46
N ALA A 720 -48.76 -5.00 15.64
CA ALA A 720 -48.84 -6.42 15.41
C ALA A 720 -47.47 -7.08 15.65
N GLU A 721 -47.47 -8.23 16.29
CA GLU A 721 -46.30 -9.10 16.44
C GLU A 721 -46.58 -10.42 15.73
N ILE A 722 -45.72 -10.78 14.79
CA ILE A 722 -45.77 -12.04 14.05
C ILE A 722 -44.54 -12.83 14.48
N SER A 723 -44.70 -14.08 14.86
CA SER A 723 -43.58 -15.00 14.96
C SER A 723 -43.96 -16.35 14.41
N GLY A 724 -43.06 -17.01 13.70
CA GLY A 724 -43.42 -18.27 13.05
C GLY A 724 -42.25 -19.12 12.64
N SER A 725 -42.58 -20.40 12.47
CA SER A 725 -41.71 -21.47 12.01
C SER A 725 -42.35 -22.22 10.85
N LEU A 726 -41.66 -23.22 10.30
CA LEU A 726 -42.20 -24.07 9.23
C LEU A 726 -43.51 -24.77 9.62
N THR A 727 -43.81 -24.94 10.91
CA THR A 727 -44.95 -25.72 11.38
C THR A 727 -45.98 -24.92 12.17
N GLU A 728 -45.63 -23.74 12.69
CA GLU A 728 -46.49 -22.98 13.60
C GLU A 728 -46.18 -21.49 13.50
N TRP A 729 -47.22 -20.69 13.28
CA TRP A 729 -47.19 -19.24 13.21
C TRP A 729 -48.11 -18.64 14.28
N THR A 730 -47.64 -17.62 14.96
CA THR A 730 -48.38 -16.82 15.93
C THR A 730 -48.45 -15.37 15.48
N LEU A 731 -49.65 -14.81 15.46
CA LEU A 731 -49.89 -13.39 15.26
C LEU A 731 -50.53 -12.84 16.53
N SER A 732 -50.04 -11.72 17.04
CA SER A 732 -50.68 -10.90 18.07
C SER A 732 -50.97 -9.52 17.48
N VAL A 733 -52.17 -8.99 17.66
CA VAL A 733 -52.54 -7.63 17.24
C VAL A 733 -53.16 -6.92 18.44
N SER A 734 -52.75 -5.68 18.68
CA SER A 734 -53.36 -4.80 19.66
C SER A 734 -53.31 -3.38 19.15
N GLY A 735 -54.03 -2.47 19.79
CA GLY A 735 -53.98 -1.08 19.39
C GLY A 735 -54.86 -0.20 20.25
N LYS A 736 -54.92 1.07 19.88
CA LYS A 736 -55.71 2.10 20.50
C LYS A 736 -56.33 2.95 19.42
N PHE A 737 -57.58 3.32 19.64
CA PHE A 737 -58.30 4.27 18.82
C PHE A 737 -58.76 5.40 19.73
N MET A 738 -58.32 6.61 19.43
CA MET A 738 -58.80 7.83 20.03
C MET A 738 -59.73 8.53 19.05
N PHE A 739 -60.86 8.99 19.58
CA PHE A 739 -61.75 9.89 18.86
C PHE A 739 -62.16 10.99 19.83
N GLU A 740 -61.85 12.24 19.51
CA GLU A 740 -62.24 13.41 20.30
C GLU A 740 -61.80 13.31 21.79
N GLY A 741 -60.59 12.82 22.03
CA GLY A 741 -60.03 12.64 23.38
C GLY A 741 -60.59 11.44 24.16
N ILE A 742 -61.48 10.63 23.57
CA ILE A 742 -61.93 9.36 24.15
C ILE A 742 -61.03 8.25 23.61
N GLU A 743 -60.16 7.72 24.48
CA GLU A 743 -59.30 6.58 24.16
C GLU A 743 -60.03 5.24 24.35
N MET A 744 -59.99 4.39 23.33
CA MET A 744 -60.47 3.02 23.36
C MET A 744 -59.32 2.08 23.01
N SER A 745 -59.05 1.09 23.86
CA SER A 745 -58.07 0.05 23.54
C SER A 745 -58.73 -1.07 22.74
N LEU A 746 -58.12 -1.44 21.62
CA LEU A 746 -58.46 -2.67 20.90
C LEU A 746 -58.06 -3.86 21.78
N PRO A 747 -58.96 -4.82 22.05
CA PRO A 747 -58.60 -6.00 22.82
C PRO A 747 -57.51 -6.78 22.07
N PRO A 748 -56.50 -7.30 22.78
CA PRO A 748 -55.44 -8.06 22.15
C PRO A 748 -56.03 -9.31 21.48
N PHE A 749 -55.75 -9.45 20.18
CA PHE A 749 -56.10 -10.62 19.39
C PHE A 749 -54.84 -11.46 19.20
N SER A 750 -54.92 -12.76 19.49
CA SER A 750 -53.83 -13.69 19.21
C SER A 750 -54.34 -14.88 18.41
N LEU A 751 -53.62 -15.22 17.35
CA LEU A 751 -53.91 -16.35 16.47
C LEU A 751 -52.67 -17.23 16.37
N THR A 752 -52.81 -18.51 16.69
CA THR A 752 -51.83 -19.55 16.38
C THR A 752 -52.37 -20.44 15.28
N ALA A 753 -51.65 -20.58 14.16
CA ALA A 753 -52.07 -21.39 13.02
C ALA A 753 -50.88 -21.89 12.18
N ASP A 754 -51.14 -22.79 11.24
CA ASP A 754 -50.19 -23.19 10.19
C ASP A 754 -50.06 -22.11 9.09
N ALA A 755 -49.03 -22.20 8.26
CA ALA A 755 -48.73 -21.18 7.24
C ALA A 755 -49.90 -20.97 6.24
N ASP A 756 -50.69 -22.01 5.97
CA ASP A 756 -51.86 -21.96 5.07
C ASP A 756 -53.00 -21.10 5.61
N VAL A 757 -53.06 -20.83 6.90
CA VAL A 757 -54.05 -19.92 7.50
C VAL A 757 -53.66 -18.45 7.33
N LEU A 758 -52.37 -18.15 7.16
CA LEU A 758 -51.90 -16.76 6.98
C LEU A 758 -52.36 -16.16 5.64
N THR A 759 -52.58 -16.97 4.60
CA THR A 759 -53.15 -16.50 3.32
C THR A 759 -54.61 -16.04 3.45
N HIS A 760 -55.31 -16.46 4.50
CA HIS A 760 -56.69 -16.06 4.81
C HIS A 760 -56.79 -15.07 5.98
N LEU A 761 -55.65 -14.58 6.47
CA LEU A 761 -55.55 -13.69 7.62
C LEU A 761 -56.30 -12.35 7.44
N PRO A 762 -56.23 -11.65 6.29
CA PRO A 762 -56.93 -10.37 6.13
C PRO A 762 -58.44 -10.49 6.32
N SER A 763 -59.06 -11.54 5.77
CA SER A 763 -60.49 -11.80 5.92
C SER A 763 -60.86 -12.12 7.38
N ARG A 764 -60.07 -12.95 8.07
CA ARG A 764 -60.33 -13.29 9.47
C ARG A 764 -60.16 -12.12 10.43
N LEU A 765 -59.20 -11.24 10.18
CA LEU A 765 -59.04 -9.99 10.94
C LEU A 765 -60.23 -9.06 10.71
N ALA A 766 -60.66 -8.88 9.46
CA ALA A 766 -61.83 -8.06 9.12
C ALA A 766 -63.10 -8.56 9.84
N ASP A 767 -63.36 -9.87 9.83
CA ASP A 767 -64.52 -10.46 10.50
C ASP A 767 -64.48 -10.25 12.02
N LYS A 768 -63.31 -10.42 12.65
CA LYS A 768 -63.15 -10.23 14.10
C LYS A 768 -63.24 -8.76 14.53
N ILE A 769 -62.72 -7.84 13.71
CA ILE A 769 -62.87 -6.40 13.95
C ILE A 769 -64.36 -6.02 13.82
N ALA A 770 -65.05 -6.51 12.79
CA ALA A 770 -66.48 -6.28 12.60
C ALA A 770 -67.32 -6.82 13.77
N ASP A 771 -67.02 -8.03 14.25
CA ASP A 771 -67.66 -8.63 15.42
C ASP A 771 -67.39 -7.85 16.71
N PHE A 772 -66.16 -7.34 16.90
CA PHE A 772 -65.81 -6.54 18.07
C PHE A 772 -66.55 -5.21 18.09
N VAL A 773 -66.58 -4.49 16.95
CA VAL A 773 -67.33 -3.24 16.79
C VAL A 773 -68.82 -3.50 17.09
N LYS A 774 -69.41 -4.55 16.52
CA LYS A 774 -70.82 -4.89 16.70
C LYS A 774 -71.21 -5.18 18.17
N ASN A 775 -70.30 -5.73 18.96
CA ASN A 775 -70.59 -6.19 20.32
C ASN A 775 -70.18 -5.22 21.43
N ASN A 776 -69.28 -4.26 21.17
CA ASN A 776 -68.73 -3.37 22.19
C ASN A 776 -69.00 -1.88 21.93
N PHE A 777 -69.49 -1.50 20.75
CA PHE A 777 -70.08 -0.17 20.56
C PHE A 777 -71.52 -0.16 21.10
N GLN A 778 -71.71 0.38 22.30
CA GLN A 778 -72.99 0.95 22.71
C GLN A 778 -72.89 2.47 22.59
N PHE A 779 -73.45 3.03 21.52
CA PHE A 779 -73.60 4.48 21.40
C PHE A 779 -74.48 5.03 22.54
N PRO A 780 -74.15 6.19 23.15
CA PRO A 780 -75.16 7.03 23.78
C PRO A 780 -76.16 7.45 22.67
N SER A 781 -77.42 7.04 22.83
CA SER A 781 -78.56 7.19 21.89
C SER A 781 -78.20 7.48 20.42
N ALA A 782 -78.24 6.41 19.61
CA ALA A 782 -77.89 6.39 18.20
C ALA A 782 -78.53 7.51 17.33
N SER A 783 -79.63 8.14 17.73
CA SER A 783 -80.26 9.23 16.95
C SER A 783 -79.45 10.53 16.90
N ASP A 784 -78.76 10.91 17.99
CA ASP A 784 -78.04 12.20 18.04
C ASP A 784 -76.64 12.12 17.43
N VAL A 785 -76.00 10.95 17.52
CA VAL A 785 -74.68 10.72 16.93
C VAL A 785 -74.77 10.31 15.47
N LEU A 786 -75.79 9.56 15.03
CA LEU A 786 -75.96 9.24 13.61
C LEU A 786 -76.38 10.46 12.78
N GLN A 787 -77.13 11.41 13.35
CA GLN A 787 -77.46 12.64 12.65
C GLN A 787 -76.23 13.55 12.48
N LYS A 788 -75.39 13.67 13.52
CA LYS A 788 -74.13 14.44 13.46
C LYS A 788 -73.02 13.75 12.68
N ALA A 789 -72.93 12.42 12.75
CA ALA A 789 -72.01 11.62 11.95
C ALA A 789 -72.45 11.58 10.49
N ALA A 790 -73.75 11.55 10.17
CA ALA A 790 -74.22 11.68 8.78
C ALA A 790 -73.95 13.07 8.21
N GLU A 791 -74.08 14.14 9.00
CA GLU A 791 -73.73 15.51 8.59
C GLU A 791 -72.21 15.68 8.44
N ALA A 792 -71.40 15.13 9.35
CA ALA A 792 -69.93 15.17 9.28
C ALA A 792 -69.36 14.25 8.19
N VAL A 793 -69.96 13.07 7.94
CA VAL A 793 -69.59 12.16 6.86
C VAL A 793 -70.01 12.72 5.51
N ASN A 794 -71.17 13.37 5.37
CA ASN A 794 -71.53 14.05 4.13
C ASN A 794 -70.65 15.28 3.85
N HIS A 795 -70.29 16.06 4.88
CA HIS A 795 -69.35 17.19 4.72
C HIS A 795 -67.91 16.72 4.47
N ALA A 796 -67.47 15.61 5.08
CA ALA A 796 -66.16 15.00 4.84
C ALA A 796 -66.11 14.25 3.50
N LEU A 797 -67.23 13.73 2.98
CA LEU A 797 -67.34 13.16 1.63
C LEU A 797 -67.45 14.23 0.55
N GLU A 798 -68.10 15.37 0.81
CA GLU A 798 -68.05 16.55 -0.06
C GLU A 798 -66.66 17.17 -0.05
N GLN A 799 -65.99 17.32 1.11
CA GLN A 799 -64.61 17.81 1.18
C GLN A 799 -63.59 16.80 0.68
N ALA A 800 -63.77 15.49 0.87
CA ALA A 800 -62.93 14.47 0.25
C ALA A 800 -63.20 14.38 -1.26
N GLY A 801 -64.42 14.66 -1.72
CA GLY A 801 -64.77 14.80 -3.12
C GLY A 801 -64.18 16.07 -3.75
N GLU A 802 -64.20 17.20 -3.05
CA GLU A 802 -63.58 18.47 -3.46
C GLU A 802 -62.05 18.44 -3.34
N ASN A 803 -61.49 17.77 -2.33
CA ASN A 803 -60.05 17.57 -2.17
C ASN A 803 -59.54 16.51 -3.15
N ALA A 804 -60.28 15.43 -3.41
CA ALA A 804 -59.95 14.51 -4.50
C ALA A 804 -60.07 15.22 -5.85
N LYS A 805 -61.10 16.06 -6.06
CA LYS A 805 -61.22 16.90 -7.27
C LYS A 805 -60.10 17.93 -7.36
N ALA A 806 -59.68 18.57 -6.27
CA ALA A 806 -58.57 19.51 -6.24
C ALA A 806 -57.21 18.82 -6.41
N LEU A 807 -57.04 17.62 -5.87
CA LEU A 807 -55.83 16.79 -6.02
C LEU A 807 -55.77 16.18 -7.42
N ILE A 808 -56.92 15.84 -8.03
CA ILE A 808 -57.06 15.45 -9.44
C ILE A 808 -56.85 16.65 -10.36
N ASP A 809 -57.38 17.83 -10.04
CA ASP A 809 -57.19 19.07 -10.80
C ASP A 809 -55.74 19.55 -10.71
N HIS A 810 -55.09 19.42 -9.54
CA HIS A 810 -53.68 19.75 -9.34
C HIS A 810 -52.76 18.69 -9.96
N ALA A 811 -53.09 17.40 -9.87
CA ALA A 811 -52.36 16.34 -10.57
C ALA A 811 -52.55 16.42 -12.09
N SER A 812 -53.73 16.81 -12.57
CA SER A 812 -54.02 17.03 -14.00
C SER A 812 -53.36 18.30 -14.52
N ALA A 813 -53.34 19.38 -13.73
CA ALA A 813 -52.62 20.61 -14.06
C ALA A 813 -51.10 20.40 -14.05
N GLU A 814 -50.56 19.67 -13.08
CA GLU A 814 -49.13 19.35 -13.01
C GLU A 814 -48.74 18.32 -14.07
N ALA A 815 -49.59 17.33 -14.38
CA ALA A 815 -49.38 16.41 -15.51
C ALA A 815 -49.45 17.13 -16.87
N ALA A 816 -50.37 18.09 -17.05
CA ALA A 816 -50.43 18.93 -18.24
C ALA A 816 -49.20 19.84 -18.36
N LYS A 817 -48.69 20.33 -17.24
CA LYS A 817 -47.48 21.15 -17.18
C LYS A 817 -46.21 20.33 -17.42
N ILE A 818 -46.12 19.11 -16.88
CA ILE A 818 -45.06 18.14 -17.19
C ILE A 818 -45.12 17.72 -18.66
N ALA A 819 -46.31 17.54 -19.23
CA ALA A 819 -46.47 17.28 -20.66
C ALA A 819 -46.02 18.49 -21.51
N GLU A 820 -46.37 19.72 -21.13
CA GLU A 820 -45.94 20.95 -21.80
C GLU A 820 -44.43 21.21 -21.65
N GLU A 821 -43.84 20.89 -20.49
CA GLU A 821 -42.40 20.98 -20.21
C GLU A 821 -41.62 19.87 -20.91
N ALA A 822 -42.17 18.66 -21.00
CA ALA A 822 -41.63 17.56 -21.79
C ALA A 822 -41.71 17.89 -23.29
N GLU A 823 -42.79 18.51 -23.77
CA GLU A 823 -42.93 18.96 -25.16
C GLU A 823 -41.95 20.10 -25.49
N LYS A 824 -41.74 21.06 -24.57
CA LYS A 824 -40.66 22.06 -24.67
C LYS A 824 -39.28 21.43 -24.62
N MET A 825 -39.06 20.43 -23.77
CA MET A 825 -37.79 19.70 -23.68
C MET A 825 -37.51 18.90 -24.96
N ILE A 826 -38.53 18.27 -25.56
CA ILE A 826 -38.49 17.60 -26.86
C ILE A 826 -38.17 18.61 -27.99
N GLN A 827 -38.74 19.82 -27.95
CA GLN A 827 -38.40 20.89 -28.90
C GLN A 827 -36.98 21.46 -28.68
N THR A 828 -36.46 21.43 -27.46
CA THR A 828 -35.09 21.89 -27.13
C THR A 828 -34.02 20.84 -27.46
N ILE A 829 -34.40 19.56 -27.49
CA ILE A 829 -33.53 18.41 -27.85
C ILE A 829 -33.60 18.10 -29.37
N GLY A 830 -34.25 18.96 -30.15
CA GLY A 830 -34.40 18.83 -31.60
C GLY A 830 -33.12 19.01 -32.42
N ALA A 831 -32.16 18.09 -32.30
CA ALA A 831 -31.19 17.71 -33.34
C ALA A 831 -30.46 16.41 -32.97
N GLY A 832 -31.16 15.27 -32.96
CA GLY A 832 -30.46 13.97 -32.92
C GLY A 832 -31.28 12.76 -32.53
N VAL A 833 -31.52 11.91 -33.53
CA VAL A 833 -31.74 10.46 -33.44
C VAL A 833 -33.19 9.99 -33.21
N ALA A 834 -33.69 9.26 -34.21
CA ALA A 834 -35.02 8.66 -34.33
C ALA A 834 -35.42 7.64 -33.23
N GLY A 835 -34.56 7.35 -32.26
CA GLY A 835 -34.86 6.45 -31.14
C GLY A 835 -35.77 7.04 -30.06
N VAL A 836 -35.85 8.37 -29.98
CA VAL A 836 -36.69 9.06 -28.97
C VAL A 836 -38.18 8.95 -29.29
N ASN A 837 -38.57 8.84 -30.56
CA ASN A 837 -39.98 8.71 -30.95
C ASN A 837 -40.60 7.37 -30.54
N GLU A 838 -39.80 6.30 -30.47
CA GLU A 838 -40.29 4.97 -30.08
C GLU A 838 -40.41 4.84 -28.55
N GLN A 839 -39.49 5.48 -27.80
CA GLN A 839 -39.60 5.62 -26.35
C GLN A 839 -40.70 6.60 -25.93
N ALA A 840 -40.92 7.69 -26.65
CA ALA A 840 -42.03 8.61 -26.41
C ALA A 840 -43.40 7.99 -26.75
N ALA A 841 -43.48 7.17 -27.82
CA ALA A 841 -44.68 6.39 -28.12
C ALA A 841 -44.96 5.34 -27.04
N LYS A 842 -43.92 4.66 -26.53
CA LYS A 842 -44.04 3.73 -25.39
C LYS A 842 -44.46 4.43 -24.11
N LEU A 843 -43.87 5.59 -23.78
CA LEU A 843 -44.27 6.36 -22.60
C LEU A 843 -45.71 6.86 -22.72
N SER A 844 -46.14 7.26 -23.91
CA SER A 844 -47.53 7.64 -24.18
C SER A 844 -48.50 6.45 -24.12
N GLU A 845 -48.06 5.26 -24.51
CA GLU A 845 -48.83 4.02 -24.43
C GLU A 845 -48.90 3.49 -22.99
N GLU A 846 -47.80 3.55 -22.22
CA GLU A 846 -47.75 3.23 -20.79
C GLU A 846 -48.60 4.22 -19.99
N THR A 847 -48.56 5.51 -20.31
CA THR A 847 -49.45 6.52 -19.71
C THR A 847 -50.91 6.25 -20.08
N GLY A 848 -51.19 5.87 -21.33
CA GLY A 848 -52.51 5.43 -21.77
C GLY A 848 -53.01 4.18 -21.05
N GLN A 849 -52.13 3.22 -20.76
CA GLN A 849 -52.44 2.01 -19.98
C GLN A 849 -52.63 2.32 -18.50
N ILE A 850 -51.86 3.22 -17.91
CA ILE A 850 -52.05 3.67 -16.52
C ILE A 850 -53.41 4.36 -16.37
N ILE A 851 -53.81 5.20 -17.34
CA ILE A 851 -55.13 5.85 -17.36
C ILE A 851 -56.25 4.83 -17.62
N ALA A 852 -56.05 3.85 -18.51
CA ALA A 852 -57.02 2.79 -18.77
C ALA A 852 -57.19 1.84 -17.57
N ASN A 853 -56.10 1.52 -16.88
CA ASN A 853 -56.12 0.72 -15.65
C ASN A 853 -56.78 1.51 -14.51
N GLY A 854 -56.52 2.82 -14.40
CA GLY A 854 -57.23 3.71 -13.49
C GLY A 854 -58.74 3.74 -13.77
N ALA A 855 -59.15 3.86 -15.03
CA ALA A 855 -60.55 3.81 -15.44
C ALA A 855 -61.20 2.44 -15.17
N GLN A 856 -60.49 1.33 -15.39
CA GLN A 856 -60.94 -0.02 -15.03
C GLN A 856 -61.07 -0.21 -13.51
N MET A 857 -60.14 0.33 -12.73
CA MET A 857 -60.19 0.28 -11.26
C MET A 857 -61.39 1.08 -10.73
N VAL A 858 -61.66 2.26 -11.32
CA VAL A 858 -62.85 3.08 -11.01
C VAL A 858 -64.14 2.38 -11.44
N THR A 859 -64.15 1.70 -12.59
CA THR A 859 -65.33 0.92 -13.05
C THR A 859 -65.58 -0.28 -12.12
N LYS A 860 -64.51 -0.93 -11.65
CA LYS A 860 -64.58 -2.04 -10.69
C LYS A 860 -65.06 -1.57 -9.30
N ILE A 861 -64.60 -0.40 -8.84
CA ILE A 861 -65.09 0.25 -7.62
C ILE A 861 -66.56 0.62 -7.78
N ALA A 862 -66.99 1.08 -8.96
CA ALA A 862 -68.39 1.39 -9.25
C ALA A 862 -69.28 0.13 -9.32
N ASP A 863 -68.79 -0.96 -9.89
CA ASP A 863 -69.49 -2.25 -9.95
C ASP A 863 -69.56 -2.91 -8.56
N ASP A 864 -68.50 -2.84 -7.76
CA ASP A 864 -68.46 -3.32 -6.38
C ASP A 864 -69.40 -2.48 -5.50
N ALA A 865 -69.44 -1.14 -5.70
CA ALA A 865 -70.38 -0.26 -5.02
C ALA A 865 -71.83 -0.54 -5.42
N LYS A 866 -72.10 -0.84 -6.70
CA LYS A 866 -73.42 -1.26 -7.19
C LYS A 866 -73.85 -2.61 -6.62
N ALA A 867 -72.94 -3.56 -6.53
CA ALA A 867 -73.19 -4.86 -5.90
C ALA A 867 -73.46 -4.70 -4.40
N LYS A 868 -72.69 -3.86 -3.70
CA LYS A 868 -72.93 -3.53 -2.28
C LYS A 868 -74.25 -2.78 -2.06
N ALA A 869 -74.63 -1.90 -2.98
CA ALA A 869 -75.89 -1.16 -2.93
C ALA A 869 -77.09 -2.10 -3.12
N GLU A 870 -77.03 -3.09 -4.02
CA GLU A 870 -78.10 -4.09 -4.15
C GLU A 870 -78.10 -5.11 -3.02
N GLU A 871 -76.94 -5.42 -2.43
CA GLU A 871 -76.85 -6.19 -1.19
C GLU A 871 -77.52 -5.44 -0.02
N LEU A 872 -77.27 -4.13 0.11
CA LEU A 872 -77.92 -3.26 1.09
C LEU A 872 -79.42 -3.11 0.82
N LYS A 873 -79.86 -2.99 -0.44
CA LYS A 873 -81.27 -2.95 -0.82
C LYS A 873 -82.01 -4.23 -0.43
N MET A 874 -81.42 -5.41 -0.69
CA MET A 874 -81.98 -6.69 -0.25
C MET A 874 -82.00 -6.81 1.28
N GLN A 875 -80.98 -6.30 1.98
CA GLN A 875 -80.96 -6.29 3.45
C GLN A 875 -82.00 -5.33 4.05
N VAL A 876 -82.28 -4.20 3.39
CA VAL A 876 -83.32 -3.23 3.78
C VAL A 876 -84.73 -3.73 3.45
N GLU A 877 -84.93 -4.43 2.33
CA GLU A 877 -86.23 -5.07 1.99
C GLU A 877 -86.53 -6.31 2.85
N ASP A 878 -85.51 -7.00 3.38
CA ASP A 878 -85.65 -8.15 4.28
C ASP A 878 -85.79 -7.76 5.77
N PHE A 879 -85.40 -6.52 6.12
CA PHE A 879 -85.47 -5.99 7.49
C PHE A 879 -86.90 -5.95 8.06
N PRO A 880 -87.96 -5.54 7.32
CA PRO A 880 -89.35 -5.61 7.79
C PRO A 880 -89.81 -7.03 8.08
N ASN A 881 -89.41 -8.01 7.26
CA ASN A 881 -89.78 -9.42 7.46
C ASN A 881 -89.08 -10.03 8.68
N LYS A 882 -87.83 -9.63 8.96
CA LYS A 882 -87.10 -10.02 10.17
C LYS A 882 -87.65 -9.35 11.42
N ALA A 883 -88.02 -8.08 11.34
CA ALA A 883 -88.66 -7.35 12.45
C ALA A 883 -90.06 -7.91 12.75
N GLU A 884 -90.86 -8.23 11.74
CA GLU A 884 -92.16 -8.89 11.91
C GLU A 884 -92.00 -10.26 12.57
N LYS A 885 -90.97 -11.03 12.17
CA LYS A 885 -90.66 -12.34 12.76
C LYS A 885 -90.21 -12.23 14.22
N GLU A 886 -89.32 -11.31 14.56
CA GLU A 886 -88.88 -11.11 15.95
C GLU A 886 -90.00 -10.56 16.84
N ILE A 887 -90.85 -9.67 16.34
CA ILE A 887 -92.05 -9.19 17.06
C ILE A 887 -93.02 -10.36 17.31
N LYS A 888 -93.17 -11.26 16.33
CA LYS A 888 -94.00 -12.46 16.47
C LYS A 888 -93.41 -13.47 17.46
N ASP A 889 -92.09 -13.61 17.50
CA ASP A 889 -91.40 -14.47 18.47
C ASP A 889 -91.45 -13.90 19.89
N ILE A 890 -91.39 -12.57 20.06
CA ILE A 890 -91.61 -11.88 21.34
C ILE A 890 -93.08 -12.02 21.79
N LEU A 891 -94.04 -11.92 20.87
CA LEU A 891 -95.46 -12.13 21.16
C LEU A 891 -95.75 -13.60 21.55
N ASN A 892 -95.11 -14.57 20.90
CA ASN A 892 -95.22 -15.98 21.25
C ASN A 892 -94.60 -16.27 22.64
N HIS A 893 -93.44 -15.67 22.96
CA HIS A 893 -92.85 -15.76 24.31
C HIS A 893 -93.75 -15.12 25.38
N ALA A 894 -94.41 -14.00 25.05
CA ALA A 894 -95.38 -13.37 25.95
C ALA A 894 -96.62 -14.26 26.16
N ASP A 895 -97.12 -14.94 25.12
CA ASP A 895 -98.23 -15.91 25.24
C ASP A 895 -97.83 -17.16 26.04
N GLU A 896 -96.59 -17.66 25.90
CA GLU A 896 -96.06 -18.77 26.71
C GLU A 896 -95.94 -18.37 28.20
N GLU A 897 -95.48 -17.15 28.48
CA GLU A 897 -95.34 -16.63 29.83
C GLU A 897 -96.70 -16.32 30.49
N VAL A 898 -97.68 -15.84 29.73
CA VAL A 898 -99.08 -15.68 30.17
C VAL A 898 -99.72 -17.04 30.47
N ASN A 899 -99.46 -18.06 29.64
CA ASN A 899 -99.95 -19.42 29.88
C ASN A 899 -99.24 -20.09 31.07
N ARG A 900 -97.95 -19.81 31.29
CA ARG A 900 -97.21 -20.24 32.50
C ARG A 900 -97.80 -19.61 33.76
N LEU A 901 -98.10 -18.31 33.74
CA LEU A 901 -98.76 -17.61 34.83
C LEU A 901 -100.21 -18.10 35.07
N ALA A 902 -100.93 -18.50 34.01
CA ALA A 902 -102.26 -19.11 34.12
C ALA A 902 -102.22 -20.51 34.79
N GLN A 903 -101.21 -21.33 34.48
CA GLN A 903 -101.00 -22.65 35.10
C GLN A 903 -100.47 -22.56 36.54
N GLU A 904 -99.60 -21.60 36.84
CA GLU A 904 -99.13 -21.31 38.21
C GLU A 904 -100.25 -20.70 39.09
N GLY A 905 -101.22 -20.00 38.47
CA GLY A 905 -102.43 -19.49 39.13
C GLY A 905 -103.48 -20.55 39.48
N GLU A 906 -103.52 -21.68 38.77
CA GLU A 906 -104.47 -22.77 39.03
C GLU A 906 -104.11 -23.58 40.30
N ALA A 907 -102.85 -23.52 40.75
CA ALA A 907 -102.38 -24.18 41.97
C ALA A 907 -102.56 -23.35 43.27
N VAL A 908 -102.93 -22.06 43.18
CA VAL A 908 -102.92 -21.13 44.33
C VAL A 908 -104.30 -20.51 44.65
N LEU A 909 -105.37 -20.79 43.91
CA LEU A 909 -106.66 -20.07 44.08
C LEU A 909 -107.86 -20.92 44.53
N LYS A 910 -107.84 -21.37 45.80
CA LYS A 910 -109.07 -21.69 46.56
C LYS A 910 -109.65 -20.49 47.33
N HIS A 911 -109.14 -19.26 47.19
CA HIS A 911 -109.78 -18.10 47.84
C HIS A 911 -109.48 -16.67 47.31
N ALA A 912 -108.93 -16.46 46.10
CA ALA A 912 -108.73 -15.10 45.57
C ALA A 912 -109.28 -14.92 44.14
N GLY A 913 -110.58 -15.17 43.95
CA GLY A 913 -111.28 -15.05 42.67
C GLY A 913 -111.66 -13.63 42.23
N GLU A 914 -111.45 -12.59 43.05
CA GLU A 914 -111.87 -11.21 42.71
C GLU A 914 -110.73 -10.23 42.45
N GLN A 915 -109.50 -10.50 42.90
CA GLN A 915 -108.33 -9.66 42.59
C GLN A 915 -107.59 -10.10 41.31
N ALA A 916 -107.64 -11.39 40.97
CA ALA A 916 -107.04 -11.91 39.73
C ALA A 916 -107.76 -11.42 38.46
N GLY A 917 -109.09 -11.21 38.52
CA GLY A 917 -109.86 -10.68 37.39
C GLY A 917 -109.47 -9.24 37.03
N LYS A 918 -109.12 -8.42 38.03
CA LYS A 918 -108.70 -7.03 37.81
C LYS A 918 -107.31 -6.91 37.20
N LEU A 919 -106.37 -7.75 37.65
CA LEU A 919 -105.01 -7.82 37.07
C LEU A 919 -105.02 -8.36 35.63
N LEU A 920 -105.91 -9.29 35.29
CA LEU A 920 -106.11 -9.77 33.91
C LEU A 920 -106.74 -8.70 33.01
N GLU A 921 -107.66 -7.90 33.53
CA GLU A 921 -108.26 -6.78 32.80
C GLU A 921 -107.24 -5.65 32.58
N ASP A 922 -106.47 -5.28 33.60
CA ASP A 922 -105.40 -4.27 33.51
C ASP A 922 -104.27 -4.70 32.56
N ALA A 923 -103.86 -5.99 32.57
CA ALA A 923 -102.89 -6.53 31.63
C ALA A 923 -103.42 -6.59 30.19
N GLY A 924 -104.71 -6.86 30.00
CA GLY A 924 -105.37 -6.83 28.69
C GLY A 924 -105.49 -5.41 28.11
N ILE A 925 -105.72 -4.41 28.97
CA ILE A 925 -105.76 -2.99 28.58
C ILE A 925 -104.34 -2.50 28.22
N GLU A 926 -103.32 -2.84 29.00
CA GLU A 926 -101.94 -2.43 28.72
C GLU A 926 -101.38 -3.14 27.47
N LYS A 927 -101.75 -4.41 27.23
CA LYS A 927 -101.47 -5.12 25.97
C LYS A 927 -102.05 -4.37 24.77
N LYS A 928 -103.31 -3.92 24.87
CA LYS A 928 -103.97 -3.18 23.80
C LYS A 928 -103.33 -1.79 23.59
N ARG A 929 -102.94 -1.11 24.67
CA ARG A 929 -102.21 0.17 24.62
C ARG A 929 -100.86 0.02 23.92
N LEU A 930 -100.08 -1.01 24.26
CA LEU A 930 -98.78 -1.30 23.65
C LEU A 930 -98.93 -1.76 22.20
N GLN A 931 -100.01 -2.49 21.87
CA GLN A 931 -100.33 -2.88 20.50
C GLN A 931 -100.71 -1.68 19.63
N ASP A 932 -101.57 -0.77 20.13
CA ASP A 932 -101.94 0.47 19.44
C ASP A 932 -100.74 1.43 19.30
N GLU A 933 -99.82 1.46 20.28
CA GLU A 933 -98.59 2.27 20.25
C GLU A 933 -97.53 1.68 19.29
N ALA A 934 -97.42 0.35 19.21
CA ALA A 934 -96.58 -0.35 18.25
C ALA A 934 -97.11 -0.21 16.81
N ASP A 935 -98.42 -0.31 16.60
CA ASP A 935 -99.06 -0.11 15.29
C ASP A 935 -98.90 1.34 14.79
N ARG A 936 -98.95 2.32 15.71
CA ARG A 936 -98.69 3.73 15.41
C ARG A 936 -97.22 3.99 15.03
N LEU A 937 -96.27 3.46 15.81
CA LEU A 937 -94.83 3.58 15.52
C LEU A 937 -94.45 2.87 14.23
N ALA A 938 -95.01 1.69 13.96
CA ALA A 938 -94.82 0.97 12.71
C ALA A 938 -95.36 1.76 11.51
N GLY A 939 -96.54 2.40 11.65
CA GLY A 939 -97.12 3.28 10.63
C GLY A 939 -96.31 4.55 10.38
N ASP A 940 -95.78 5.19 11.44
CA ASP A 940 -94.96 6.40 11.34
C ASP A 940 -93.57 6.10 10.72
N ILE A 941 -93.01 4.91 11.00
CA ILE A 941 -91.75 4.41 10.41
C ILE A 941 -91.95 4.03 8.93
N LEU A 942 -93.03 3.34 8.58
CA LEU A 942 -93.37 2.99 7.19
C LEU A 942 -93.53 4.24 6.33
N LYS A 943 -94.26 5.24 6.83
CA LYS A 943 -94.47 6.50 6.11
C LYS A 943 -93.17 7.31 5.96
N SER A 944 -92.33 7.35 6.99
CA SER A 944 -91.03 8.03 6.94
C SER A 944 -90.04 7.31 6.02
N ALA A 945 -90.09 5.98 5.96
CA ALA A 945 -89.26 5.16 5.06
C ALA A 945 -89.70 5.31 3.59
N GLU A 946 -91.00 5.38 3.31
CA GLU A 946 -91.53 5.66 1.96
C GLU A 946 -91.17 7.08 1.48
N GLU A 947 -91.24 8.08 2.37
CA GLU A 947 -90.84 9.47 2.05
C GLU A 947 -89.31 9.61 1.86
N LEU A 948 -88.49 8.86 2.61
CA LEU A 948 -87.02 8.84 2.46
C LEU A 948 -86.59 8.11 1.17
N ALA A 949 -87.24 6.98 0.86
CA ALA A 949 -86.96 6.18 -0.33
C ALA A 949 -87.29 6.97 -1.62
N ALA A 950 -88.42 7.68 -1.64
CA ALA A 950 -88.79 8.55 -2.77
C ALA A 950 -87.79 9.71 -2.97
N LYS A 951 -87.26 10.28 -1.88
CA LYS A 951 -86.24 11.35 -1.93
C LYS A 951 -84.87 10.85 -2.39
N LEU A 952 -84.49 9.64 -1.96
CA LEU A 952 -83.26 8.97 -2.38
C LEU A 952 -83.32 8.56 -3.85
N GLU A 953 -84.47 8.09 -4.35
CA GLU A 953 -84.67 7.85 -5.79
C GLU A 953 -84.55 9.14 -6.61
N GLU A 954 -85.09 10.26 -6.13
CA GLU A 954 -85.03 11.54 -6.84
C GLU A 954 -83.59 12.09 -6.92
N GLU A 955 -82.82 12.04 -5.82
CA GLU A 955 -81.44 12.53 -5.78
C GLU A 955 -80.46 11.57 -6.47
N ALA A 956 -80.65 10.25 -6.35
CA ALA A 956 -79.87 9.27 -7.09
C ALA A 956 -80.07 9.41 -8.61
N ALA A 957 -81.30 9.68 -9.06
CA ALA A 957 -81.58 9.95 -10.47
C ALA A 957 -80.91 11.25 -10.99
N LYS A 958 -80.78 12.29 -10.15
CA LYS A 958 -80.07 13.55 -10.50
C LYS A 958 -78.56 13.36 -10.59
N VAL A 959 -77.97 12.66 -9.63
CA VAL A 959 -76.52 12.35 -9.62
C VAL A 959 -76.17 11.42 -10.78
N TRP A 960 -76.99 10.39 -11.03
CA TRP A 960 -76.77 9.45 -12.14
C TRP A 960 -76.86 10.14 -13.50
N LYS A 961 -77.83 11.04 -13.68
CA LYS A 961 -77.94 11.86 -14.90
C LYS A 961 -76.75 12.80 -15.09
N SER A 962 -76.20 13.36 -14.02
CA SER A 962 -75.03 14.25 -14.08
C SER A 962 -73.74 13.49 -14.42
N ILE A 963 -73.60 12.25 -13.93
CA ILE A 963 -72.50 11.33 -14.28
C ILE A 963 -72.63 10.85 -15.73
N GLU A 964 -73.84 10.53 -16.19
CA GLU A 964 -74.10 10.12 -17.57
C GLU A 964 -73.85 11.25 -18.57
N ASP A 965 -74.21 12.49 -18.23
CA ASP A 965 -73.96 13.68 -19.04
C ASP A 965 -72.46 14.02 -19.08
N TRP A 966 -71.75 13.95 -17.94
CA TRP A 966 -70.28 14.12 -17.89
C TRP A 966 -69.53 13.05 -18.68
N ALA A 967 -69.88 11.78 -18.52
CA ALA A 967 -69.24 10.67 -19.23
C ALA A 967 -69.46 10.75 -20.75
N LYS A 968 -70.61 11.24 -21.20
CA LYS A 968 -70.87 11.53 -22.63
C LYS A 968 -70.07 12.72 -23.15
N GLU A 969 -69.96 13.79 -22.37
CA GLU A 969 -69.20 14.98 -22.74
C GLU A 969 -67.70 14.69 -22.86
N GLU A 970 -67.15 13.89 -21.94
CA GLU A 970 -65.73 13.55 -21.93
C GLU A 970 -65.37 12.48 -22.96
N ALA A 971 -66.27 11.51 -23.21
CA ALA A 971 -66.13 10.58 -24.33
C ALA A 971 -66.15 11.28 -25.70
N GLU A 972 -66.92 12.37 -25.85
CA GLU A 972 -66.91 13.22 -27.06
C GLU A 972 -65.62 14.05 -27.17
N LYS A 973 -65.10 14.62 -26.08
CA LYS A 973 -63.79 15.32 -26.10
C LYS A 973 -62.64 14.39 -26.46
N ILE A 974 -62.62 13.16 -25.92
CA ILE A 974 -61.61 12.14 -26.23
C ILE A 974 -61.72 11.68 -27.70
N LYS A 975 -62.94 11.55 -28.26
CA LYS A 975 -63.14 11.23 -29.68
C LYS A 975 -62.62 12.31 -30.64
N ASN A 976 -62.58 13.56 -30.19
CA ASN A 976 -62.13 14.71 -30.98
C ASN A 976 -60.63 15.02 -30.84
N PHE A 977 -59.94 14.44 -29.84
CA PHE A 977 -58.50 14.61 -29.63
C PHE A 977 -57.61 13.92 -30.69
N GLY A 978 -58.18 13.06 -31.54
CA GLY A 978 -57.45 12.34 -32.60
C GLY A 978 -57.74 12.77 -34.05
N LYS A 979 -58.43 13.90 -34.31
CA LYS A 979 -58.94 14.23 -35.67
C LYS A 979 -58.71 15.64 -36.22
N SER A 980 -57.81 16.46 -35.67
CA SER A 980 -57.45 17.75 -36.30
C SER A 980 -56.04 17.74 -36.91
N PRO A 981 -55.90 17.76 -38.25
CA PRO A 981 -54.63 18.01 -38.93
C PRO A 981 -54.26 19.51 -38.84
N GLY A 982 -52.96 19.77 -38.68
CA GLY A 982 -52.40 21.03 -38.18
C GLY A 982 -52.78 22.32 -38.90
N HIS A 983 -52.56 23.44 -38.19
CA HIS A 983 -52.45 24.79 -38.75
C HIS A 983 -51.40 25.63 -38.00
N GLU A 984 -50.79 26.52 -38.79
CA GLU A 984 -49.56 27.28 -38.55
C GLU A 984 -49.56 28.22 -37.33
N ILE A 985 -48.46 28.24 -36.60
CA ILE A 985 -48.13 29.29 -35.64
C ILE A 985 -47.59 30.50 -36.41
N GLY A 986 -48.43 31.51 -36.58
CA GLY A 986 -48.05 32.81 -37.13
C GLY A 986 -48.68 33.96 -36.36
N LYS A 987 -47.83 34.72 -35.64
CA LYS A 987 -48.09 36.00 -34.93
C LYS A 987 -48.86 35.79 -33.61
N VAL A 988 -48.42 36.30 -32.46
CA VAL A 988 -48.24 37.72 -32.12
C VAL A 988 -47.27 37.87 -30.94
N PHE A 989 -46.09 38.47 -31.19
CA PHE A 989 -45.44 39.31 -30.19
C PHE A 989 -45.98 40.74 -30.37
N LYS A 990 -46.69 41.26 -29.36
CA LYS A 990 -46.70 42.71 -29.09
C LYS A 990 -46.65 42.95 -27.58
N LYS A 991 -45.49 43.47 -27.19
CA LYS A 991 -45.12 43.96 -25.85
C LYS A 991 -45.92 45.21 -25.46
N ARG A 992 -46.24 45.25 -24.15
CA ARG A 992 -46.30 46.41 -23.21
C ARG A 992 -47.42 47.46 -23.31
N LYS A 993 -48.15 47.67 -22.20
CA LYS A 993 -47.91 48.68 -21.14
C LYS A 993 -48.91 48.47 -19.98
N LEU A 994 -48.43 48.28 -18.73
CA LEU A 994 -48.47 49.24 -17.61
C LEU A 994 -49.87 49.81 -17.30
N ILE A 995 -50.54 49.33 -16.24
CA ILE A 995 -50.45 49.79 -14.84
C ILE A 995 -50.53 48.56 -13.94
#